data_AF-A0A9Q1KRY6-F1
#
_entry.id   AF-A0A9Q1KRY6-F1
#
_cell.length_a   1.000
_cell.length_b   1.000
_cell.length_c   1.000
_cell.angle_alpha   90.00
_cell.angle_beta   90.00
_cell.angle_gamma   90.00
#
_symmetry.space_group_name_H-M   'P 1'
#
loop_
_entity.id
_entity.type
_entity.pdbx_description
1 polymer ?
#
loop_
_entity_poly.entity_id
_entity_poly.type
_entity_poly.pdbx_seq_one_letter_code
_entity_poly.pdbx_strand_id
1 'polypeptide(L)'
;MPMWSLPLTFIFSLFLIPAAQSRLPPASLATVSVTDFGATGDGRHYDTKSIQSAIDACPSPSTCHVVFPAPGSYLTATIRLRSGVVLVVEEGARILAGTKQEDFPAEPERWYAVLAEQVENVGITGGGEINGQGLAFVERFDERKNVMVSWNQTGSCRGDECRPRLVGFIGCKNVHVWDINLIEPAYWCLHLVGCDNTHIHDISIYGNFNSPNNDGIDIEDSNNTVITRCHIDTGDDAICPKTSNGPVYNLTATDCWIRTKSSAVKLGSASVFDFVHLVFDNITVFESHRGLAFQIRDGGNVTNVTFSNINISTRYYDPSWWGRAEPIYVTSCPRDSYTKQGSISNIRFINITSVSENGVFLSGSEGGLISNLKFSNLSLTFKRWTSYAGGLADYRPGCSGLVKHRMAGIIMEHVEGFEVENVNIQWSKDGSAGWDNPLDFLPSTLKEALIEMAIQGLEVKFEGYDAILNECVNRKALREGQIVHAHMIKTQYLPPVYLRTRLLVLYCKCECLVDAREAFDEMPERNVVSWTAMISGYSQRGFSSEALYLFVQMLRSGAEPNEFTFATVLPSCIGDYGFDCGRQIHSLIIRYNYDSHIYVGSSLLDMYAKATRIHEARTVFDGLLERDVVSCTAIISGYAQLGFDAEAVELFCRLQKQGMSSNYVTYASLLTALSGLAALDHGKQVHNHVLRCQLPSYVVLQNSMIDMYAKCGNLVYARRIFDTMPERTVISWNAMLVGYSKHGMGSDVVEVFKLMRAEDKVKPDSVTFLAVLSGCSHGGMEDIGLEIFDEMLMQKYGVEPNIEHYGCVVDLLGRSGQLEKALKFIREMPFEPTAAIWGCLLGACRVHSNVDVGEFVGHQLLKIEPENAGNYVILCNLYASSGRWEEVRTLREMMKEKAVIKEPGRSRIQLDQILHTFHASDRSHPRKDEVHAKVKELSVRLKEAGYEPDLTCVLYDVDEEQKEKVLLGHSEKLALAFGLLCTSEGVPLRVIKNLRICVDCHNFAKLISKLYGRVVSLRDKNRFHHIVEGVCSCGDYW
;
A
#
# COMPACT_ATOMS: atom_id res chain seq x y z
N MET A 1 -53.83 -33.92 36.61
CA MET A 1 -54.78 -32.88 37.06
C MET A 1 -54.39 -31.58 36.37
N PRO A 2 -55.34 -30.83 35.82
CA PRO A 2 -55.69 -30.89 34.39
C PRO A 2 -55.56 -29.49 33.74
N MET A 3 -55.78 -29.16 32.47
CA MET A 3 -56.52 -29.69 31.30
C MET A 3 -56.06 -28.79 30.11
N TRP A 4 -55.85 -29.32 28.87
CA TRP A 4 -56.62 -29.02 27.64
C TRP A 4 -56.65 -27.51 27.23
N SER A 5 -56.38 -27.04 26.01
CA SER A 5 -56.80 -27.53 24.67
C SER A 5 -56.28 -26.59 23.54
N LEU A 6 -55.72 -27.16 22.48
CA LEU A 6 -55.84 -26.67 21.07
C LEU A 6 -57.34 -26.74 20.63
N PRO A 7 -57.83 -26.19 19.49
CA PRO A 7 -57.14 -25.76 18.26
C PRO A 7 -57.72 -24.47 17.60
N LEU A 8 -57.17 -24.02 16.47
CA LEU A 8 -57.96 -23.27 15.48
C LEU A 8 -57.86 -23.93 14.10
N THR A 9 -59.01 -24.38 13.64
CA THR A 9 -59.33 -24.96 12.33
C THR A 9 -59.43 -23.89 11.25
N PHE A 10 -59.04 -24.31 10.03
CA PHE A 10 -59.38 -23.74 8.73
C PHE A 10 -60.83 -23.23 8.62
N ILE A 11 -61.06 -22.18 7.81
CA ILE A 11 -61.83 -22.21 6.55
C ILE A 11 -62.04 -20.77 6.01
N PHE A 12 -61.62 -20.59 4.75
CA PHE A 12 -61.99 -19.52 3.82
C PHE A 12 -63.48 -19.56 3.46
N SER A 13 -64.16 -18.41 3.41
CA SER A 13 -64.95 -17.95 2.24
C SER A 13 -65.89 -16.77 2.54
N LEU A 14 -65.74 -15.73 1.72
CA LEU A 14 -66.80 -14.89 1.09
C LEU A 14 -67.93 -14.27 1.94
N PHE A 15 -68.02 -12.93 1.97
CA PHE A 15 -68.82 -12.11 1.02
C PHE A 15 -69.00 -10.65 1.51
N LEU A 16 -68.77 -9.71 0.58
CA LEU A 16 -69.52 -8.46 0.26
C LEU A 16 -69.84 -7.39 1.32
N ILE A 17 -69.73 -6.11 0.88
CA ILE A 17 -70.74 -5.00 0.85
C ILE A 17 -69.98 -3.62 0.81
N PRO A 18 -70.45 -2.56 0.10
CA PRO A 18 -70.30 -2.28 -1.33
C PRO A 18 -69.51 -0.95 -1.63
N ALA A 19 -69.07 -0.76 -2.87
CA ALA A 19 -68.52 0.52 -3.32
C ALA A 19 -69.61 1.39 -3.99
N ALA A 20 -69.75 2.64 -3.52
CA ALA A 20 -70.52 3.67 -4.19
C ALA A 20 -69.78 4.11 -5.47
N GLN A 21 -70.50 4.09 -6.60
CA GLN A 21 -70.04 4.56 -7.89
C GLN A 21 -69.92 6.09 -7.91
N SER A 22 -68.77 6.60 -8.33
CA SER A 22 -68.69 7.85 -9.09
C SER A 22 -68.05 7.55 -10.44
N ARG A 23 -68.84 7.69 -11.51
CA ARG A 23 -68.40 7.59 -12.90
C ARG A 23 -67.70 8.88 -13.30
N LEU A 24 -66.42 8.79 -13.67
CA LEU A 24 -65.78 9.69 -14.63
C LEU A 24 -65.52 8.89 -15.93
N PRO A 25 -65.60 9.51 -17.12
CA PRO A 25 -65.45 8.80 -18.39
C PRO A 25 -63.99 8.32 -18.58
N PRO A 26 -63.73 7.24 -19.33
CA PRO A 26 -62.37 6.83 -19.65
C PRO A 26 -61.74 7.89 -20.57
N ALA A 27 -60.64 8.49 -20.13
CA ALA A 27 -59.78 9.24 -21.03
C ALA A 27 -59.30 8.29 -22.13
N SER A 28 -59.60 8.60 -23.40
CA SER A 28 -59.11 7.84 -24.54
C SER A 28 -57.58 7.78 -24.50
N LEU A 29 -57.00 6.58 -24.43
CA LEU A 29 -55.56 6.39 -24.58
C LEU A 29 -55.12 6.98 -25.93
N ALA A 30 -54.26 7.98 -25.90
CA ALA A 30 -53.63 8.47 -27.12
C ALA A 30 -52.62 7.42 -27.58
N THR A 31 -52.76 6.91 -28.81
CA THR A 31 -51.83 5.94 -29.40
C THR A 31 -51.20 6.58 -30.62
N VAL A 32 -49.87 6.51 -30.72
CA VAL A 32 -49.07 7.14 -31.77
C VAL A 32 -48.07 6.11 -32.29
N SER A 33 -48.01 5.88 -33.60
CA SER A 33 -47.01 4.98 -34.19
C SER A 33 -45.74 5.74 -34.57
N VAL A 34 -44.56 5.16 -34.32
CA VAL A 34 -43.28 5.75 -34.78
C VAL A 34 -43.19 5.87 -36.31
N THR A 35 -43.90 5.00 -37.05
CA THR A 35 -43.94 5.03 -38.51
C THR A 35 -44.68 6.26 -39.06
N ASP A 36 -45.65 6.79 -38.31
CA ASP A 36 -46.38 8.01 -38.68
C ASP A 36 -45.48 9.24 -38.67
N PHE A 37 -44.33 9.14 -37.98
CA PHE A 37 -43.29 10.16 -37.88
C PHE A 37 -42.07 9.84 -38.77
N GLY A 38 -42.21 8.85 -39.66
CA GLY A 38 -41.21 8.51 -40.67
C GLY A 38 -40.15 7.49 -40.23
N ALA A 39 -40.34 6.78 -39.11
CA ALA A 39 -39.46 5.68 -38.75
C ALA A 39 -39.56 4.55 -39.77
N THR A 40 -38.41 4.07 -40.25
CA THR A 40 -38.31 3.08 -41.33
C THR A 40 -38.31 1.64 -40.81
N GLY A 41 -37.72 1.39 -39.64
CA GLY A 41 -37.66 0.06 -39.05
C GLY A 41 -36.81 -0.95 -39.84
N ASP A 42 -35.79 -0.50 -40.59
CA ASP A 42 -34.97 -1.37 -41.44
C ASP A 42 -33.69 -1.92 -40.77
N GLY A 43 -33.40 -1.46 -39.55
CA GLY A 43 -32.24 -1.82 -38.75
C GLY A 43 -30.91 -1.25 -39.25
N ARG A 44 -30.94 -0.32 -40.20
CA ARG A 44 -29.75 0.27 -40.85
C ARG A 44 -29.72 1.78 -40.73
N HIS A 45 -30.87 2.43 -40.86
CA HIS A 45 -31.00 3.88 -40.72
C HIS A 45 -31.39 4.24 -39.28
N TYR A 46 -30.84 5.35 -38.78
CA TYR A 46 -31.20 5.85 -37.45
C TYR A 46 -32.59 6.47 -37.47
N ASP A 47 -33.54 5.80 -36.84
CA ASP A 47 -34.91 6.25 -36.64
C ASP A 47 -35.06 7.20 -35.43
N THR A 48 -33.94 7.55 -34.75
CA THR A 48 -33.91 8.36 -33.52
C THR A 48 -34.82 9.59 -33.58
N LYS A 49 -34.74 10.38 -34.67
CA LYS A 49 -35.52 11.63 -34.79
C LYS A 49 -37.01 11.36 -34.91
N SER A 50 -37.39 10.32 -35.64
CA SER A 50 -38.78 9.92 -35.82
C SER A 50 -39.38 9.36 -34.54
N ILE A 51 -38.62 8.50 -33.84
CA ILE A 51 -39.02 7.95 -32.54
C ILE A 51 -39.18 9.09 -31.51
N GLN A 52 -38.20 9.98 -31.40
CA GLN A 52 -38.29 11.10 -30.46
C GLN A 52 -39.46 12.04 -30.80
N SER A 53 -39.73 12.29 -32.08
CA SER A 53 -40.88 13.11 -32.51
C SER A 53 -42.22 12.45 -32.14
N ALA A 54 -42.33 11.13 -32.25
CA ALA A 54 -43.53 10.39 -31.83
C ALA A 54 -43.74 10.46 -30.30
N ILE A 55 -42.65 10.34 -29.52
CA ILE A 55 -42.66 10.54 -28.07
C ILE A 55 -43.11 11.96 -27.73
N ASP A 56 -42.52 12.97 -28.37
CA ASP A 56 -42.80 14.38 -28.10
C ASP A 56 -44.23 14.78 -28.47
N ALA A 57 -44.82 14.13 -29.48
CA ALA A 57 -46.18 14.37 -29.97
C ALA A 57 -47.28 13.87 -29.01
N CYS A 58 -46.95 13.03 -28.03
CA CYS A 58 -47.92 12.57 -27.05
C CYS A 58 -48.60 13.74 -26.30
N PRO A 59 -49.91 13.68 -25.99
CA PRO A 59 -50.56 14.68 -25.16
C PRO A 59 -50.24 14.49 -23.68
N SER A 60 -49.97 15.57 -22.94
CA SER A 60 -49.85 15.58 -21.48
C SER A 60 -51.15 16.14 -20.88
N PRO A 61 -51.74 15.58 -19.79
CA PRO A 61 -51.18 14.60 -18.84
C PRO A 61 -51.69 13.15 -19.01
N SER A 62 -52.36 12.80 -20.12
CA SER A 62 -52.90 11.45 -20.35
C SER A 62 -51.82 10.43 -20.71
N THR A 63 -52.00 9.16 -20.30
CA THR A 63 -51.16 8.07 -20.79
C THR A 63 -51.22 7.97 -22.31
N CYS A 64 -50.06 7.98 -22.93
CA CYS A 64 -49.87 7.89 -24.37
C CYS A 64 -48.99 6.69 -24.71
N HIS A 65 -49.45 5.86 -25.63
CA HIS A 65 -48.73 4.69 -26.13
C HIS A 65 -47.99 5.06 -27.41
N VAL A 66 -46.67 4.92 -27.39
CA VAL A 66 -45.81 5.07 -28.57
C VAL A 66 -45.52 3.68 -29.12
N VAL A 67 -46.14 3.32 -30.23
CA VAL A 67 -46.11 1.98 -30.80
C VAL A 67 -44.95 1.83 -31.78
N PHE A 68 -44.22 0.72 -31.67
CA PHE A 68 -43.23 0.24 -32.64
C PHE A 68 -43.83 -0.97 -33.37
N PRO A 69 -44.36 -0.79 -34.60
CA PRO A 69 -45.04 -1.86 -35.31
C PRO A 69 -44.14 -3.03 -35.70
N ALA A 70 -44.69 -4.24 -35.70
CA ALA A 70 -44.03 -5.41 -36.27
C ALA A 70 -44.32 -5.58 -37.79
N PRO A 71 -43.40 -6.16 -38.58
CA PRO A 71 -42.01 -6.46 -38.25
C PRO A 71 -41.12 -5.22 -38.49
N GLY A 72 -40.56 -4.65 -37.42
CA GLY A 72 -39.73 -3.45 -37.51
C GLY A 72 -38.47 -3.56 -36.66
N SER A 73 -37.33 -3.14 -37.21
CA SER A 73 -36.05 -3.08 -36.52
C SER A 73 -35.57 -1.63 -36.46
N TYR A 74 -35.75 -0.96 -35.34
CA TYR A 74 -35.58 0.48 -35.22
C TYR A 74 -34.22 0.81 -34.61
N LEU A 75 -33.23 1.09 -35.47
CA LEU A 75 -31.89 1.51 -35.01
C LEU A 75 -31.96 2.94 -34.47
N THR A 76 -31.48 3.15 -33.25
CA THR A 76 -31.58 4.46 -32.59
C THR A 76 -30.37 4.80 -31.74
N ALA A 77 -30.06 6.09 -31.71
CA ALA A 77 -29.27 6.71 -30.66
C ALA A 77 -30.13 6.86 -29.39
N THR A 78 -29.61 7.44 -28.30
CA THR A 78 -30.40 7.62 -27.06
C THR A 78 -31.75 8.29 -27.33
N ILE A 79 -32.84 7.64 -26.93
CA ILE A 79 -34.19 8.22 -26.90
C ILE A 79 -34.61 8.55 -25.48
N ARG A 80 -35.33 9.67 -25.31
CA ARG A 80 -35.75 10.19 -24.00
C ARG A 80 -37.26 10.12 -23.83
N LEU A 81 -37.70 9.45 -22.78
CA LEU A 81 -39.11 9.36 -22.39
C LEU A 81 -39.54 10.61 -21.61
N ARG A 82 -40.84 10.90 -21.67
CA ARG A 82 -41.51 11.98 -20.95
C ARG A 82 -42.65 11.44 -20.09
N SER A 83 -43.13 12.24 -19.15
CA SER A 83 -44.25 11.84 -18.28
C SER A 83 -45.48 11.42 -19.10
N GLY A 84 -46.11 10.33 -18.67
CA GLY A 84 -47.27 9.74 -19.32
C GLY A 84 -46.97 8.89 -20.56
N VAL A 85 -45.71 8.67 -20.95
CA VAL A 85 -45.39 7.87 -22.15
C VAL A 85 -45.07 6.42 -21.80
N VAL A 86 -45.72 5.51 -22.52
CA VAL A 86 -45.42 4.07 -22.51
C VAL A 86 -44.96 3.66 -23.91
N LEU A 87 -43.78 3.08 -24.03
CA LEU A 87 -43.34 2.46 -25.28
C LEU A 87 -44.04 1.10 -25.44
N VAL A 88 -44.65 0.86 -26.60
CA VAL A 88 -45.27 -0.42 -26.95
C VAL A 88 -44.51 -1.01 -28.13
N VAL A 89 -43.53 -1.86 -27.85
CA VAL A 89 -42.75 -2.59 -28.84
C VAL A 89 -43.45 -3.89 -29.16
N GLU A 90 -44.16 -3.97 -30.29
CA GLU A 90 -44.96 -5.13 -30.64
C GLU A 90 -44.12 -6.41 -30.79
N GLU A 91 -44.71 -7.57 -30.52
CA GLU A 91 -44.08 -8.88 -30.74
C GLU A 91 -43.57 -9.01 -32.19
N GLY A 92 -42.27 -9.22 -32.35
CA GLY A 92 -41.59 -9.24 -33.65
C GLY A 92 -41.01 -7.90 -34.11
N ALA A 93 -41.24 -6.81 -33.37
CA ALA A 93 -40.52 -5.56 -33.48
C ALA A 93 -39.34 -5.49 -32.49
N ARG A 94 -38.30 -4.73 -32.83
CA ARG A 94 -37.15 -4.50 -31.95
C ARG A 94 -36.60 -3.09 -32.04
N ILE A 95 -36.25 -2.53 -30.90
CA ILE A 95 -35.43 -1.32 -30.80
C ILE A 95 -33.97 -1.76 -30.74
N LEU A 96 -33.15 -1.33 -31.71
CA LEU A 96 -31.72 -1.60 -31.77
C LEU A 96 -30.94 -0.39 -31.25
N ALA A 97 -30.16 -0.58 -30.19
CA ALA A 97 -29.28 0.46 -29.69
C ALA A 97 -28.10 0.72 -30.65
N GLY A 98 -27.78 1.99 -30.88
CA GLY A 98 -26.62 2.42 -31.62
C GLY A 98 -25.32 1.91 -30.99
N THR A 99 -24.35 1.56 -31.83
CA THR A 99 -23.06 1.02 -31.38
C THR A 99 -21.92 2.02 -31.46
N LYS A 100 -22.20 3.29 -31.75
CA LYS A 100 -21.19 4.34 -31.84
C LYS A 100 -21.26 5.24 -30.62
N GLN A 101 -20.13 5.72 -30.12
CA GLN A 101 -20.10 6.66 -29.01
C GLN A 101 -20.80 7.99 -29.33
N GLU A 102 -20.84 8.41 -30.59
CA GLU A 102 -21.61 9.59 -31.04
C GLU A 102 -23.13 9.41 -30.88
N ASP A 103 -23.61 8.18 -30.66
CA ASP A 103 -25.02 7.88 -30.40
C ASP A 103 -25.45 8.22 -28.97
N PHE A 104 -24.49 8.54 -28.09
CA PHE A 104 -24.71 8.80 -26.66
C PHE A 104 -24.27 10.23 -26.29
N PRO A 105 -24.83 10.82 -25.21
CA PRO A 105 -24.45 12.16 -24.77
C PRO A 105 -22.97 12.22 -24.34
N ALA A 106 -22.40 13.41 -24.18
CA ALA A 106 -20.99 13.55 -23.76
C ALA A 106 -20.71 12.99 -22.35
N GLU A 107 -21.73 12.93 -21.49
CA GLU A 107 -21.66 12.47 -20.10
C GLU A 107 -21.88 10.94 -20.02
N PRO A 108 -20.86 10.13 -19.67
CA PRO A 108 -20.95 8.67 -19.63
C PRO A 108 -22.00 8.12 -18.66
N GLU A 109 -22.30 8.84 -17.59
CA GLU A 109 -23.32 8.47 -16.61
C GLU A 109 -24.72 8.43 -17.22
N ARG A 110 -24.92 9.12 -18.35
CA ARG A 110 -26.18 9.21 -19.12
C ARG A 110 -26.17 8.38 -20.41
N TRP A 111 -25.25 7.44 -20.57
CA TRP A 111 -25.24 6.55 -21.74
C TRP A 111 -26.29 5.45 -21.60
N TYR A 112 -27.44 5.65 -22.23
CA TYR A 112 -28.55 4.70 -22.30
C TYR A 112 -29.10 4.60 -23.73
N ALA A 113 -29.63 3.44 -24.13
CA ALA A 113 -30.44 3.36 -25.34
C ALA A 113 -31.81 4.03 -25.12
N VAL A 114 -32.46 3.73 -23.99
CA VAL A 114 -33.73 4.35 -23.58
C VAL A 114 -33.56 4.98 -22.20
N LEU A 115 -33.86 6.26 -22.06
CA LEU A 115 -33.71 7.02 -20.81
C LEU A 115 -35.00 7.76 -20.42
N ALA A 116 -35.44 7.59 -19.18
CA ALA A 116 -36.43 8.42 -18.53
C ALA A 116 -35.76 9.14 -17.34
N GLU A 117 -35.89 10.46 -17.26
CA GLU A 117 -35.25 11.26 -16.20
C GLU A 117 -36.26 12.27 -15.62
N GLN A 118 -36.52 12.17 -14.31
CA GLN A 118 -37.42 13.05 -13.55
C GLN A 118 -38.85 13.10 -14.10
N VAL A 119 -39.40 11.94 -14.48
CA VAL A 119 -40.75 11.82 -15.08
C VAL A 119 -41.67 10.88 -14.30
N GLU A 120 -42.97 11.01 -14.51
CA GLU A 120 -44.00 10.23 -13.81
C GLU A 120 -44.90 9.46 -14.80
N ASN A 121 -45.36 8.28 -14.41
CA ASN A 121 -46.25 7.40 -15.21
C ASN A 121 -45.61 7.03 -16.55
N VAL A 122 -44.49 6.33 -16.49
CA VAL A 122 -43.66 5.98 -17.65
C VAL A 122 -43.49 4.47 -17.74
N GLY A 123 -43.40 3.90 -18.94
CA GLY A 123 -43.24 2.47 -19.07
C GLY A 123 -42.83 1.92 -20.42
N ILE A 124 -42.63 0.60 -20.48
CA ILE A 124 -42.23 -0.15 -21.68
C ILE A 124 -42.96 -1.51 -21.68
N THR A 125 -43.53 -1.89 -22.83
CA THR A 125 -44.25 -3.15 -23.03
C THR A 125 -44.33 -3.59 -24.49
N GLY A 126 -45.01 -4.71 -24.79
CA GLY A 126 -45.56 -5.04 -26.11
C GLY A 126 -45.18 -6.42 -26.69
N GLY A 127 -44.39 -7.21 -25.97
CA GLY A 127 -43.90 -8.54 -26.37
C GLY A 127 -42.65 -8.53 -27.26
N GLY A 128 -42.25 -7.36 -27.76
CA GLY A 128 -41.08 -7.18 -28.62
C GLY A 128 -39.74 -7.18 -27.87
N GLU A 129 -38.74 -6.55 -28.50
CA GLU A 129 -37.35 -6.58 -28.03
C GLU A 129 -36.70 -5.19 -27.94
N ILE A 130 -35.88 -4.95 -26.92
CA ILE A 130 -34.89 -3.89 -26.88
C ILE A 130 -33.51 -4.55 -26.84
N ASN A 131 -32.69 -4.30 -27.86
CA ASN A 131 -31.40 -4.95 -28.05
C ASN A 131 -30.25 -3.94 -27.87
N GLY A 132 -29.34 -4.23 -26.95
CA GLY A 132 -28.18 -3.37 -26.65
C GLY A 132 -26.99 -3.57 -27.59
N GLN A 133 -27.01 -4.62 -28.43
CA GLN A 133 -25.93 -5.03 -29.30
C GLN A 133 -24.58 -5.16 -28.56
N GLY A 134 -24.61 -5.69 -27.33
CA GLY A 134 -23.49 -5.66 -26.39
C GLY A 134 -22.19 -6.27 -26.91
N LEU A 135 -22.27 -7.27 -27.78
CA LEU A 135 -21.09 -7.88 -28.39
C LEU A 135 -20.36 -6.96 -29.37
N ALA A 136 -21.03 -5.95 -29.94
CA ALA A 136 -20.38 -4.94 -30.77
C ALA A 136 -19.38 -4.06 -30.00
N PHE A 137 -19.46 -4.08 -28.66
CA PHE A 137 -18.57 -3.34 -27.77
C PHE A 137 -17.42 -4.20 -27.21
N VAL A 138 -17.31 -5.47 -27.61
CA VAL A 138 -16.23 -6.39 -27.21
C VAL A 138 -15.07 -6.31 -28.20
N GLU A 139 -13.94 -5.70 -27.85
CA GLU A 139 -12.74 -5.75 -28.71
C GLU A 139 -11.94 -7.06 -28.55
N ARG A 140 -11.89 -7.61 -27.33
CA ARG A 140 -11.25 -8.90 -27.02
C ARG A 140 -11.80 -9.49 -25.73
N PHE A 141 -11.78 -10.82 -25.62
CA PHE A 141 -11.96 -11.52 -24.35
C PHE A 141 -10.58 -11.77 -23.72
N ASP A 142 -10.36 -11.27 -22.50
CA ASP A 142 -9.19 -11.64 -21.70
C ASP A 142 -9.58 -12.75 -20.74
N GLU A 143 -9.08 -13.97 -20.95
CA GLU A 143 -9.43 -15.11 -20.10
C GLU A 143 -9.07 -14.88 -18.63
N ARG A 144 -7.97 -14.19 -18.29
CA ARG A 144 -7.56 -13.98 -16.89
C ARG A 144 -8.32 -12.87 -16.18
N LYS A 145 -8.83 -11.91 -16.94
CA LYS A 145 -9.50 -10.73 -16.39
C LYS A 145 -10.98 -10.69 -16.67
N ASN A 146 -11.53 -11.48 -17.59
CA ASN A 146 -12.86 -11.30 -18.17
C ASN A 146 -13.15 -9.85 -18.59
N VAL A 147 -12.13 -9.03 -18.90
CA VAL A 147 -12.32 -7.62 -19.29
C VAL A 147 -12.76 -7.54 -20.74
N MET A 148 -13.93 -6.97 -20.98
CA MET A 148 -14.29 -6.40 -22.28
C MET A 148 -13.52 -5.09 -22.43
N VAL A 149 -12.51 -5.07 -23.30
CA VAL A 149 -11.94 -3.79 -23.71
C VAL A 149 -12.99 -3.10 -24.57
N SER A 150 -13.61 -2.05 -24.04
CA SER A 150 -14.48 -1.14 -24.79
C SER A 150 -13.82 0.23 -24.89
N TRP A 151 -13.93 0.87 -26.06
CA TRP A 151 -13.78 2.30 -26.43
C TRP A 151 -12.67 3.18 -25.78
N ASN A 152 -11.85 2.67 -24.88
CA ASN A 152 -10.88 3.42 -24.07
C ASN A 152 -9.62 3.78 -24.87
N GLN A 153 -9.66 3.62 -26.20
CA GLN A 153 -8.63 4.12 -27.11
C GLN A 153 -8.69 5.65 -27.23
N THR A 154 -9.86 6.27 -26.98
CA THR A 154 -10.09 7.72 -27.12
C THR A 154 -9.94 8.51 -25.82
N GLY A 155 -9.88 7.83 -24.67
CA GLY A 155 -9.81 8.45 -23.34
C GLY A 155 -11.09 9.15 -22.88
N SER A 156 -12.24 8.89 -23.53
CA SER A 156 -13.51 9.55 -23.22
C SER A 156 -14.23 9.05 -21.96
N CYS A 157 -13.80 7.92 -21.40
CA CYS A 157 -14.37 7.26 -20.23
C CYS A 157 -13.27 6.38 -19.60
N ARG A 158 -13.42 5.95 -18.34
CA ARG A 158 -12.39 5.19 -17.62
C ARG A 158 -12.83 3.74 -17.38
N GLY A 159 -12.10 2.79 -17.94
CA GLY A 159 -12.29 1.36 -17.65
C GLY A 159 -13.55 0.77 -18.31
N ASP A 160 -14.32 0.00 -17.56
CA ASP A 160 -15.46 -0.79 -18.08
C ASP A 160 -16.73 0.04 -18.34
N GLU A 161 -16.79 1.28 -17.83
CA GLU A 161 -17.89 2.27 -18.03
C GLU A 161 -17.99 2.77 -19.47
N CYS A 162 -17.06 2.40 -20.34
CA CYS A 162 -17.03 2.75 -21.76
C CYS A 162 -18.07 1.96 -22.60
N ARG A 163 -19.25 1.67 -22.04
CA ARG A 163 -20.36 0.93 -22.67
C ARG A 163 -21.70 1.52 -22.22
N PRO A 164 -22.69 1.64 -23.12
CA PRO A 164 -24.00 2.15 -22.75
C PRO A 164 -24.82 1.13 -21.96
N ARG A 165 -25.64 1.63 -21.04
CA ARG A 165 -26.69 0.86 -20.37
C ARG A 165 -27.88 0.70 -21.32
N LEU A 166 -28.73 -0.31 -21.12
CA LEU A 166 -29.83 -0.55 -22.04
C LEU A 166 -31.02 0.38 -21.75
N VAL A 167 -31.60 0.29 -20.56
CA VAL A 167 -32.77 1.07 -20.15
C VAL A 167 -32.51 1.73 -18.79
N GLY A 168 -32.75 3.04 -18.70
CA GLY A 168 -32.56 3.82 -17.47
C GLY A 168 -33.81 4.59 -17.05
N PHE A 169 -34.16 4.50 -15.77
CA PHE A 169 -35.14 5.37 -15.11
C PHE A 169 -34.46 6.07 -13.94
N ILE A 170 -34.39 7.40 -14.00
CA ILE A 170 -33.68 8.23 -13.02
C ILE A 170 -34.66 9.21 -12.38
N GLY A 171 -34.85 9.14 -11.07
CA GLY A 171 -35.76 10.02 -10.32
C GLY A 171 -37.23 9.91 -10.75
N CYS A 172 -37.65 8.76 -11.25
CA CYS A 172 -38.99 8.57 -11.82
C CYS A 172 -40.00 8.04 -10.79
N LYS A 173 -41.30 8.29 -11.03
CA LYS A 173 -42.38 7.71 -10.23
C LYS A 173 -43.39 6.96 -11.07
N ASN A 174 -43.97 5.90 -10.51
CA ASN A 174 -44.94 5.05 -11.20
C ASN A 174 -44.34 4.48 -12.49
N VAL A 175 -43.21 3.78 -12.35
CA VAL A 175 -42.48 3.15 -13.47
C VAL A 175 -43.04 1.75 -13.70
N HIS A 176 -43.46 1.43 -14.92
CA HIS A 176 -43.99 0.11 -15.27
C HIS A 176 -43.24 -0.49 -16.45
N VAL A 177 -42.61 -1.65 -16.28
CA VAL A 177 -41.93 -2.38 -17.36
C VAL A 177 -42.46 -3.80 -17.40
N TRP A 178 -43.13 -4.19 -18.48
CA TRP A 178 -43.75 -5.50 -18.54
C TRP A 178 -43.90 -6.08 -19.93
N ASP A 179 -43.89 -7.41 -20.05
CA ASP A 179 -44.09 -8.09 -21.33
C ASP A 179 -43.12 -7.55 -22.39
N ILE A 180 -41.82 -7.65 -22.12
CA ILE A 180 -40.76 -7.17 -23.03
C ILE A 180 -39.49 -8.01 -22.88
N ASN A 181 -38.75 -8.17 -23.98
CA ASN A 181 -37.45 -8.84 -24.01
C ASN A 181 -36.31 -7.81 -24.05
N LEU A 182 -35.36 -7.91 -23.14
CA LEU A 182 -34.15 -7.09 -23.07
C LEU A 182 -32.94 -7.95 -23.42
N ILE A 183 -32.33 -7.67 -24.57
CA ILE A 183 -31.38 -8.58 -25.23
C ILE A 183 -30.02 -7.93 -25.39
N GLU A 184 -28.96 -8.70 -25.17
CA GLU A 184 -27.56 -8.30 -25.32
C GLU A 184 -27.24 -6.89 -24.76
N PRO A 185 -27.55 -6.60 -23.48
CA PRO A 185 -27.13 -5.35 -22.87
C PRO A 185 -25.59 -5.22 -22.91
N ALA A 186 -25.11 -4.06 -23.34
CA ALA A 186 -23.67 -3.79 -23.44
C ALA A 186 -23.04 -3.56 -22.06
N TYR A 187 -23.78 -3.00 -21.12
CA TYR A 187 -23.44 -2.81 -19.70
C TYR A 187 -24.68 -3.19 -18.86
N TRP A 188 -24.97 -2.50 -17.75
CA TRP A 188 -26.20 -2.71 -16.97
C TRP A 188 -27.46 -2.64 -17.84
N CYS A 189 -28.37 -3.60 -17.64
CA CYS A 189 -29.55 -3.76 -18.48
C CYS A 189 -30.69 -2.83 -18.05
N LEU A 190 -31.33 -3.07 -16.91
CA LEU A 190 -32.42 -2.24 -16.41
C LEU A 190 -31.99 -1.49 -15.15
N HIS A 191 -31.77 -0.19 -15.27
CA HIS A 191 -31.21 0.65 -14.22
C HIS A 191 -32.24 1.62 -13.64
N LEU A 192 -32.60 1.42 -12.37
CA LEU A 192 -33.51 2.27 -11.61
C LEU A 192 -32.72 3.08 -10.60
N VAL A 193 -32.72 4.41 -10.71
CA VAL A 193 -31.98 5.30 -9.79
C VAL A 193 -32.95 6.26 -9.13
N GLY A 194 -33.08 6.21 -7.80
CA GLY A 194 -33.95 7.13 -7.05
C GLY A 194 -35.42 7.09 -7.46
N CYS A 195 -35.92 5.94 -7.95
CA CYS A 195 -37.30 5.77 -8.38
C CYS A 195 -38.23 5.39 -7.22
N ASP A 196 -39.52 5.69 -7.37
CA ASP A 196 -40.56 5.31 -6.40
C ASP A 196 -41.77 4.68 -7.09
N ASN A 197 -42.32 3.63 -6.47
CA ASN A 197 -43.45 2.84 -6.99
C ASN A 197 -43.15 2.26 -8.39
N THR A 198 -42.28 1.25 -8.43
CA THR A 198 -41.84 0.61 -9.68
C THR A 198 -42.38 -0.82 -9.77
N HIS A 199 -42.97 -1.19 -10.92
CA HIS A 199 -43.51 -2.51 -11.20
C HIS A 199 -42.82 -3.10 -12.43
N ILE A 200 -42.11 -4.21 -12.25
CA ILE A 200 -41.46 -4.96 -13.32
C ILE A 200 -42.07 -6.35 -13.34
N HIS A 201 -42.65 -6.78 -14.46
CA HIS A 201 -43.22 -8.12 -14.52
C HIS A 201 -43.27 -8.75 -15.91
N ASP A 202 -43.18 -10.08 -15.98
CA ASP A 202 -43.26 -10.80 -17.25
C ASP A 202 -42.20 -10.36 -18.27
N ILE A 203 -40.98 -10.05 -17.82
CA ILE A 203 -39.86 -9.66 -18.70
C ILE A 203 -38.84 -10.79 -18.83
N SER A 204 -38.13 -10.81 -19.96
CA SER A 204 -36.96 -11.66 -20.15
C SER A 204 -35.72 -10.83 -20.41
N ILE A 205 -34.63 -11.10 -19.68
CA ILE A 205 -33.32 -10.47 -19.85
C ILE A 205 -32.33 -11.54 -20.29
N TYR A 206 -31.69 -11.34 -21.43
CA TYR A 206 -30.66 -12.23 -21.97
C TYR A 206 -29.38 -11.47 -22.27
N GLY A 207 -28.42 -11.54 -21.35
CA GLY A 207 -27.05 -11.05 -21.51
C GLY A 207 -26.09 -12.17 -21.87
N ASN A 208 -24.97 -11.82 -22.50
CA ASN A 208 -23.91 -12.78 -22.75
C ASN A 208 -23.32 -13.28 -21.42
N PHE A 209 -23.40 -14.58 -21.16
CA PHE A 209 -22.94 -15.21 -19.91
C PHE A 209 -21.45 -15.02 -19.60
N ASN A 210 -20.63 -14.65 -20.59
CA ASN A 210 -19.18 -14.43 -20.43
C ASN A 210 -18.79 -12.95 -20.51
N SER A 211 -19.75 -12.04 -20.67
CA SER A 211 -19.50 -10.60 -20.66
C SER A 211 -19.66 -10.04 -19.24
N PRO A 212 -18.68 -9.26 -18.72
CA PRO A 212 -18.78 -8.63 -17.39
C PRO A 212 -19.73 -7.42 -17.39
N ASN A 213 -20.20 -7.05 -16.20
CA ASN A 213 -21.02 -5.86 -15.93
C ASN A 213 -22.28 -5.74 -16.79
N ASN A 214 -22.84 -6.87 -17.23
CA ASN A 214 -24.12 -6.90 -17.93
C ASN A 214 -25.27 -7.28 -16.99
N ASP A 215 -25.26 -6.64 -15.82
CA ASP A 215 -26.20 -6.81 -14.72
C ASP A 215 -27.66 -6.78 -15.22
N GLY A 216 -28.54 -7.55 -14.58
CA GLY A 216 -29.94 -7.68 -14.97
C GLY A 216 -30.78 -6.46 -14.58
N ILE A 217 -31.19 -6.39 -13.32
CA ILE A 217 -32.02 -5.32 -12.77
C ILE A 217 -31.29 -4.67 -11.60
N ASP A 218 -30.92 -3.41 -11.77
CA ASP A 218 -30.23 -2.59 -10.78
C ASP A 218 -31.20 -1.63 -10.12
N ILE A 219 -31.38 -1.80 -8.80
CA ILE A 219 -32.31 -1.00 -7.99
C ILE A 219 -31.48 -0.10 -7.08
N GLU A 220 -31.07 1.05 -7.59
CA GLU A 220 -30.24 2.02 -6.90
C GLU A 220 -31.11 3.09 -6.23
N ASP A 221 -30.99 3.23 -4.91
CA ASP A 221 -31.67 4.26 -4.11
C ASP A 221 -33.21 4.32 -4.32
N SER A 222 -33.82 3.22 -4.81
CA SER A 222 -35.19 3.18 -5.30
C SER A 222 -36.11 2.39 -4.36
N ASN A 223 -37.32 2.91 -4.14
CA ASN A 223 -38.24 2.44 -3.10
C ASN A 223 -39.56 1.91 -3.68
N ASN A 224 -40.21 1.03 -2.93
CA ASN A 224 -41.51 0.45 -3.30
C ASN A 224 -41.46 -0.23 -4.68
N THR A 225 -40.50 -1.14 -4.84
CA THR A 225 -40.25 -1.83 -6.12
C THR A 225 -40.77 -3.27 -6.07
N VAL A 226 -41.48 -3.70 -7.10
CA VAL A 226 -42.05 -5.04 -7.23
C VAL A 226 -41.56 -5.66 -8.54
N ILE A 227 -40.90 -6.80 -8.46
CA ILE A 227 -40.37 -7.57 -9.59
C ILE A 227 -41.05 -8.94 -9.58
N THR A 228 -41.78 -9.34 -10.63
CA THR A 228 -42.46 -10.64 -10.63
C THR A 228 -42.37 -11.37 -11.96
N ARG A 229 -42.32 -12.71 -11.97
CA ARG A 229 -42.38 -13.52 -13.21
C ARG A 229 -41.32 -13.14 -14.26
N CYS A 230 -40.09 -12.87 -13.82
CA CYS A 230 -38.99 -12.48 -14.71
C CYS A 230 -38.06 -13.66 -15.01
N HIS A 231 -37.54 -13.72 -16.23
CA HIS A 231 -36.50 -14.67 -16.64
C HIS A 231 -35.20 -13.92 -16.90
N ILE A 232 -34.13 -14.20 -16.16
CA ILE A 232 -32.87 -13.45 -16.22
C ILE A 232 -31.70 -14.42 -16.45
N ASP A 233 -31.02 -14.31 -17.59
CA ASP A 233 -29.78 -15.03 -17.90
C ASP A 233 -28.69 -14.00 -18.26
N THR A 234 -27.70 -13.81 -17.38
CA THR A 234 -26.69 -12.74 -17.50
C THR A 234 -25.27 -13.22 -17.17
N GLY A 235 -24.25 -12.44 -17.56
CA GLY A 235 -22.85 -12.70 -17.22
C GLY A 235 -22.43 -12.11 -15.86
N ASP A 236 -23.19 -11.16 -15.33
CA ASP A 236 -22.97 -10.55 -14.01
C ASP A 236 -24.26 -10.57 -13.15
N ASP A 237 -24.29 -9.84 -12.03
CA ASP A 237 -25.36 -9.88 -11.02
C ASP A 237 -26.78 -9.72 -11.63
N ALA A 238 -27.75 -10.53 -11.20
CA ALA A 238 -29.08 -10.59 -11.85
C ALA A 238 -30.11 -9.60 -11.26
N ILE A 239 -30.35 -9.64 -9.94
CA ILE A 239 -31.17 -8.64 -9.23
C ILE A 239 -30.28 -7.98 -8.18
N CYS A 240 -29.97 -6.69 -8.35
CA CYS A 240 -28.97 -6.00 -7.57
C CYS A 240 -29.49 -4.69 -6.93
N PRO A 241 -29.97 -4.74 -5.68
CA PRO A 241 -30.22 -3.54 -4.90
C PRO A 241 -28.91 -2.84 -4.49
N LYS A 242 -28.86 -1.51 -4.66
CA LYS A 242 -27.72 -0.63 -4.38
C LYS A 242 -28.17 0.60 -3.57
N THR A 243 -27.32 1.05 -2.64
CA THR A 243 -27.57 2.25 -1.82
C THR A 243 -26.38 3.20 -1.89
N SER A 244 -26.38 4.09 -2.87
CA SER A 244 -25.29 5.03 -3.13
C SER A 244 -25.57 6.40 -2.52
N ASN A 245 -26.74 6.97 -2.77
CA ASN A 245 -27.16 8.30 -2.31
C ASN A 245 -28.40 8.26 -1.40
N GLY A 246 -29.06 7.10 -1.29
CA GLY A 246 -30.24 6.92 -0.48
C GLY A 246 -30.49 5.47 -0.09
N PRO A 247 -31.41 5.22 0.86
CA PRO A 247 -31.79 3.88 1.27
C PRO A 247 -32.70 3.20 0.23
N VAL A 248 -32.77 1.87 0.31
CA VAL A 248 -33.74 1.02 -0.43
C VAL A 248 -34.72 0.40 0.55
N TYR A 249 -36.00 0.70 0.35
CA TYR A 249 -37.14 0.27 1.16
C TYR A 249 -38.16 -0.48 0.33
N ASN A 250 -38.77 -1.52 0.92
CA ASN A 250 -39.93 -2.23 0.36
C ASN A 250 -39.69 -2.76 -1.07
N LEU A 251 -38.66 -3.57 -1.24
CA LEU A 251 -38.43 -4.29 -2.50
C LEU A 251 -38.94 -5.72 -2.38
N THR A 252 -39.78 -6.14 -3.33
CA THR A 252 -40.29 -7.51 -3.43
C THR A 252 -39.93 -8.09 -4.79
N ALA A 253 -39.29 -9.27 -4.82
CA ALA A 253 -39.06 -10.03 -6.04
C ALA A 253 -39.65 -11.44 -5.92
N THR A 254 -40.57 -11.82 -6.81
CA THR A 254 -41.21 -13.15 -6.79
C THR A 254 -41.25 -13.86 -8.12
N ASP A 255 -41.36 -15.19 -8.10
CA ASP A 255 -41.65 -16.01 -9.28
C ASP A 255 -40.60 -15.89 -10.41
N CYS A 256 -39.33 -15.64 -10.05
CA CYS A 256 -38.27 -15.40 -11.03
C CYS A 256 -37.43 -16.65 -11.31
N TRP A 257 -36.98 -16.79 -12.56
CA TRP A 257 -35.96 -17.75 -12.96
C TRP A 257 -34.66 -17.01 -13.28
N ILE A 258 -33.55 -17.45 -12.68
CA ILE A 258 -32.28 -16.72 -12.75
C ILE A 258 -31.12 -17.67 -13.04
N ARG A 259 -30.28 -17.27 -13.99
CA ARG A 259 -28.95 -17.84 -14.26
C ARG A 259 -27.93 -16.73 -14.41
N THR A 260 -26.79 -16.84 -13.73
CA THR A 260 -25.74 -15.82 -13.80
C THR A 260 -24.34 -16.35 -13.50
N LYS A 261 -23.32 -15.78 -14.14
CA LYS A 261 -21.90 -16.06 -13.83
C LYS A 261 -21.37 -15.25 -12.63
N SER A 262 -22.23 -14.47 -11.96
CA SER A 262 -21.99 -13.80 -10.67
C SER A 262 -23.08 -14.21 -9.64
N SER A 263 -23.87 -13.27 -9.09
CA SER A 263 -24.84 -13.55 -8.02
C SER A 263 -26.30 -13.39 -8.47
N ALA A 264 -27.15 -14.36 -8.16
CA ALA A 264 -28.57 -14.31 -8.56
C ALA A 264 -29.33 -13.17 -7.86
N VAL A 265 -29.10 -13.00 -6.55
CA VAL A 265 -29.54 -11.82 -5.81
C VAL A 265 -28.33 -11.23 -5.12
N LYS A 266 -28.05 -9.96 -5.38
CA LYS A 266 -26.88 -9.25 -4.86
C LYS A 266 -27.27 -8.01 -4.10
N LEU A 267 -27.19 -8.04 -2.77
CA LEU A 267 -27.23 -6.83 -1.96
C LEU A 267 -25.80 -6.32 -1.80
N GLY A 268 -25.57 -5.11 -2.29
CA GLY A 268 -24.29 -4.44 -2.18
C GLY A 268 -23.40 -4.59 -3.42
N SER A 269 -22.61 -3.54 -3.60
CA SER A 269 -21.62 -3.19 -4.64
C SER A 269 -21.37 -1.68 -4.45
N ALA A 270 -22.47 -0.97 -4.15
CA ALA A 270 -22.57 0.24 -3.32
C ALA A 270 -23.55 -0.02 -2.17
N SER A 271 -23.13 0.27 -0.93
CA SER A 271 -23.86 -0.09 0.31
C SER A 271 -23.72 0.98 1.40
N VAL A 272 -23.82 2.25 1.01
CA VAL A 272 -23.57 3.43 1.87
C VAL A 272 -24.75 3.69 2.81
N PHE A 273 -25.98 3.40 2.35
CA PHE A 273 -27.22 3.59 3.11
C PHE A 273 -27.96 2.27 3.35
N ASP A 274 -29.07 2.35 4.08
CA ASP A 274 -29.75 1.17 4.60
C ASP A 274 -30.61 0.44 3.56
N PHE A 275 -30.66 -0.89 3.67
CA PHE A 275 -31.60 -1.78 3.00
C PHE A 275 -32.62 -2.28 4.02
N VAL A 276 -33.91 -1.98 3.86
CA VAL A 276 -34.92 -2.36 4.86
C VAL A 276 -36.21 -2.87 4.21
N HIS A 277 -36.73 -3.98 4.74
CA HIS A 277 -37.97 -4.63 4.26
C HIS A 277 -37.86 -5.15 2.83
N LEU A 278 -36.99 -6.15 2.63
CA LEU A 278 -36.81 -6.82 1.34
C LEU A 278 -37.40 -8.24 1.39
N VAL A 279 -38.12 -8.64 0.35
CA VAL A 279 -38.74 -9.96 0.24
C VAL A 279 -38.39 -10.59 -1.11
N PHE A 280 -37.83 -11.79 -1.06
CA PHE A 280 -37.51 -12.60 -2.23
C PHE A 280 -38.20 -13.95 -2.08
N ASP A 281 -39.19 -14.25 -2.92
CA ASP A 281 -40.03 -15.44 -2.77
C ASP A 281 -40.18 -16.22 -4.08
N ASN A 282 -40.22 -17.55 -4.00
CA ASN A 282 -40.46 -18.42 -5.16
C ASN A 282 -39.48 -18.18 -6.33
N ILE A 283 -38.17 -18.21 -6.05
CA ILE A 283 -37.11 -17.98 -7.05
C ILE A 283 -36.40 -19.30 -7.38
N THR A 284 -36.16 -19.53 -8.67
CA THR A 284 -35.29 -20.63 -9.14
C THR A 284 -33.96 -20.06 -9.62
N VAL A 285 -32.87 -20.44 -8.96
CA VAL A 285 -31.50 -20.13 -9.36
C VAL A 285 -30.87 -21.37 -10.00
N PHE A 286 -30.44 -21.26 -11.26
CA PHE A 286 -29.99 -22.40 -12.05
C PHE A 286 -28.55 -22.25 -12.51
N GLU A 287 -27.69 -23.19 -12.09
CA GLU A 287 -26.25 -23.26 -12.40
C GLU A 287 -25.51 -21.91 -12.32
N SER A 288 -25.93 -21.05 -11.39
CA SER A 288 -25.31 -19.74 -11.21
C SER A 288 -23.98 -19.85 -10.45
N HIS A 289 -23.15 -18.82 -10.53
CA HIS A 289 -21.91 -18.83 -9.75
C HIS A 289 -22.14 -18.59 -8.26
N ARG A 290 -23.18 -17.82 -7.89
CA ARG A 290 -23.69 -17.69 -6.52
C ARG A 290 -25.21 -17.62 -6.51
N GLY A 291 -25.80 -18.08 -5.41
CA GLY A 291 -27.21 -17.89 -5.12
C GLY A 291 -27.47 -16.49 -4.53
N LEU A 292 -27.64 -16.44 -3.22
CA LEU A 292 -28.02 -15.25 -2.47
C LEU A 292 -26.78 -14.59 -1.85
N ALA A 293 -26.45 -13.36 -2.21
CA ALA A 293 -25.21 -12.70 -1.81
C ALA A 293 -25.44 -11.32 -1.17
N PHE A 294 -24.88 -11.12 0.03
CA PHE A 294 -24.81 -9.84 0.73
C PHE A 294 -23.35 -9.47 0.84
N GLN A 295 -22.98 -8.29 0.35
CA GLN A 295 -21.64 -7.76 0.44
C GLN A 295 -21.71 -6.30 0.88
N ILE A 296 -21.93 -6.11 2.17
CA ILE A 296 -22.13 -4.79 2.79
C ILE A 296 -20.78 -4.27 3.23
N ARG A 297 -20.26 -3.29 2.50
CA ARG A 297 -18.87 -2.83 2.61
C ARG A 297 -18.72 -1.35 2.89
N ASP A 298 -19.80 -0.57 2.72
CA ASP A 298 -19.73 0.90 2.69
C ASP A 298 -20.46 1.59 3.86
N GLY A 299 -20.85 0.81 4.88
CA GLY A 299 -21.33 1.33 6.17
C GLY A 299 -22.85 1.44 6.35
N GLY A 300 -23.64 1.10 5.34
CA GLY A 300 -25.09 0.97 5.42
C GLY A 300 -25.52 -0.30 6.16
N ASN A 301 -26.73 -0.30 6.73
CA ASN A 301 -27.26 -1.46 7.44
C ASN A 301 -28.23 -2.26 6.58
N VAL A 302 -28.35 -3.55 6.84
CA VAL A 302 -29.38 -4.41 6.24
C VAL A 302 -30.29 -4.93 7.33
N THR A 303 -31.60 -4.70 7.22
CA THR A 303 -32.54 -5.14 8.25
C THR A 303 -33.83 -5.69 7.63
N ASN A 304 -34.40 -6.72 8.25
CA ASN A 304 -35.71 -7.27 7.88
C ASN A 304 -35.77 -7.76 6.43
N VAL A 305 -34.90 -8.71 6.08
CA VAL A 305 -34.88 -9.36 4.75
C VAL A 305 -35.40 -10.79 4.86
N THR A 306 -36.27 -11.20 3.96
CA THR A 306 -36.82 -12.57 3.91
C THR A 306 -36.57 -13.20 2.55
N PHE A 307 -35.96 -14.38 2.54
CA PHE A 307 -35.88 -15.29 1.40
C PHE A 307 -36.76 -16.50 1.68
N SER A 308 -37.70 -16.80 0.80
CA SER A 308 -38.60 -17.94 0.95
C SER A 308 -38.81 -18.72 -0.33
N ASN A 309 -38.94 -20.05 -0.21
CA ASN A 309 -39.29 -20.95 -1.31
C ASN A 309 -38.31 -20.86 -2.50
N ILE A 310 -37.00 -20.96 -2.23
CA ILE A 310 -35.96 -20.79 -3.24
C ILE A 310 -35.28 -22.13 -3.55
N ASN A 311 -35.15 -22.46 -4.83
CA ASN A 311 -34.34 -23.60 -5.29
C ASN A 311 -33.06 -23.08 -5.93
N ILE A 312 -31.91 -23.56 -5.47
CA ILE A 312 -30.59 -23.04 -5.83
C ILE A 312 -29.71 -24.14 -6.39
N SER A 313 -29.22 -23.99 -7.61
CA SER A 313 -28.10 -24.76 -8.14
C SER A 313 -26.94 -23.83 -8.43
N THR A 314 -25.77 -24.06 -7.82
CA THR A 314 -24.57 -23.26 -8.06
C THR A 314 -23.40 -24.08 -8.56
N ARG A 315 -22.58 -23.51 -9.43
CA ARG A 315 -21.42 -24.16 -10.04
C ARG A 315 -20.23 -23.23 -10.10
N TYR A 316 -19.02 -23.76 -9.94
CA TYR A 316 -17.80 -22.97 -10.07
C TYR A 316 -17.39 -22.81 -11.54
N TYR A 317 -17.06 -21.58 -11.94
CA TYR A 317 -16.57 -21.25 -13.28
C TYR A 317 -15.15 -20.66 -13.19
N ASP A 318 -14.16 -21.39 -13.71
CA ASP A 318 -12.75 -20.97 -13.78
C ASP A 318 -12.42 -20.36 -15.15
N PRO A 319 -11.60 -19.31 -15.24
CA PRO A 319 -11.09 -18.46 -14.14
C PRO A 319 -12.18 -17.55 -13.55
N SER A 320 -12.12 -17.37 -12.23
CA SER A 320 -13.16 -16.70 -11.43
C SER A 320 -13.12 -15.18 -11.56
N TRP A 321 -14.29 -14.56 -11.78
CA TRP A 321 -14.53 -13.11 -11.68
C TRP A 321 -14.85 -12.70 -10.23
N TRP A 322 -15.97 -13.15 -9.66
CA TRP A 322 -16.30 -13.05 -8.23
C TRP A 322 -17.19 -14.23 -7.81
N GLY A 323 -16.83 -14.98 -6.77
CA GLY A 323 -17.59 -16.15 -6.33
C GLY A 323 -16.86 -17.48 -6.29
N ARG A 324 -17.40 -18.40 -5.49
CA ARG A 324 -16.88 -19.75 -5.29
C ARG A 324 -18.04 -20.75 -5.18
N ALA A 325 -19.09 -20.60 -6.00
CA ALA A 325 -20.25 -21.51 -6.02
C ALA A 325 -21.09 -21.54 -4.73
N GLU A 326 -21.13 -20.46 -3.95
CA GLU A 326 -21.88 -20.42 -2.69
C GLU A 326 -23.40 -20.29 -2.92
N PRO A 327 -24.24 -21.10 -2.24
CA PRO A 327 -25.68 -20.92 -2.30
C PRO A 327 -26.14 -19.69 -1.51
N ILE A 328 -25.48 -19.40 -0.38
CA ILE A 328 -25.74 -18.23 0.48
C ILE A 328 -24.38 -17.67 0.92
N TYR A 329 -24.19 -16.37 0.69
CA TYR A 329 -22.98 -15.63 1.05
C TYR A 329 -23.39 -14.33 1.73
N VAL A 330 -22.98 -14.11 2.98
CA VAL A 330 -23.32 -12.91 3.75
C VAL A 330 -22.07 -12.34 4.39
N THR A 331 -21.76 -11.07 4.11
CA THR A 331 -20.69 -10.35 4.80
C THR A 331 -21.01 -8.87 5.05
N SER A 332 -20.59 -8.39 6.22
CA SER A 332 -20.60 -6.98 6.63
C SER A 332 -19.18 -6.38 6.74
N CYS A 333 -18.16 -7.07 6.20
CA CYS A 333 -16.79 -6.60 6.26
C CYS A 333 -16.60 -5.28 5.47
N PRO A 334 -15.96 -4.26 6.08
CA PRO A 334 -15.79 -2.95 5.44
C PRO A 334 -14.89 -3.04 4.21
N ARG A 335 -15.03 -2.09 3.28
CA ARG A 335 -14.24 -2.02 2.05
C ARG A 335 -12.74 -1.90 2.34
N ASP A 336 -12.40 -1.14 3.38
CA ASP A 336 -11.06 -0.87 3.89
C ASP A 336 -11.12 -0.55 5.40
N SER A 337 -9.96 -0.30 6.02
CA SER A 337 -9.83 -0.06 7.48
C SER A 337 -10.45 1.25 7.97
N TYR A 338 -10.79 2.20 7.09
CA TYR A 338 -11.33 3.51 7.44
C TYR A 338 -12.84 3.62 7.19
N THR A 339 -13.39 2.72 6.37
CA THR A 339 -14.81 2.69 6.06
C THR A 339 -15.62 2.28 7.29
N LYS A 340 -16.71 3.01 7.53
CA LYS A 340 -17.67 2.70 8.60
C LYS A 340 -18.18 1.27 8.42
N GLN A 341 -18.24 0.51 9.50
CA GLN A 341 -18.78 -0.86 9.49
C GLN A 341 -20.31 -0.81 9.51
N GLY A 342 -20.95 -1.55 8.61
CA GLY A 342 -22.41 -1.73 8.56
C GLY A 342 -22.85 -2.95 9.36
N SER A 343 -24.12 -3.00 9.77
CA SER A 343 -24.69 -4.16 10.48
C SER A 343 -25.74 -4.89 9.63
N ILE A 344 -25.87 -6.20 9.84
CA ILE A 344 -26.89 -7.03 9.17
C ILE A 344 -27.75 -7.66 10.24
N SER A 345 -29.06 -7.47 10.21
CA SER A 345 -29.95 -7.97 11.26
C SER A 345 -31.31 -8.46 10.76
N ASN A 346 -31.91 -9.40 11.50
CA ASN A 346 -33.27 -9.89 11.26
C ASN A 346 -33.46 -10.47 9.84
N ILE A 347 -32.61 -11.43 9.49
CA ILE A 347 -32.61 -12.08 8.17
C ILE A 347 -33.24 -13.48 8.28
N ARG A 348 -34.20 -13.79 7.42
CA ARG A 348 -34.90 -15.09 7.40
C ARG A 348 -34.69 -15.81 6.09
N PHE A 349 -34.28 -17.07 6.17
CA PHE A 349 -34.19 -18.00 5.05
C PHE A 349 -35.12 -19.18 5.30
N ILE A 350 -36.14 -19.35 4.47
CA ILE A 350 -37.26 -20.25 4.71
C ILE A 350 -37.49 -21.15 3.48
N ASN A 351 -37.62 -22.46 3.66
CA ASN A 351 -37.89 -23.40 2.56
C ASN A 351 -36.88 -23.27 1.40
N ILE A 352 -35.58 -23.36 1.70
CA ILE A 352 -34.53 -23.28 0.66
C ILE A 352 -33.95 -24.67 0.39
N THR A 353 -33.88 -25.01 -0.90
CA THR A 353 -33.20 -26.22 -1.37
C THR A 353 -31.98 -25.82 -2.19
N SER A 354 -30.82 -26.44 -1.95
CA SER A 354 -29.63 -26.15 -2.74
C SER A 354 -28.83 -27.37 -3.17
N VAL A 355 -28.23 -27.29 -4.35
CA VAL A 355 -27.15 -28.17 -4.82
C VAL A 355 -25.97 -27.30 -5.23
N SER A 356 -24.86 -27.33 -4.47
CA SER A 356 -23.74 -26.38 -4.63
C SER A 356 -22.37 -27.04 -4.52
N GLU A 357 -21.33 -26.46 -5.13
CA GLU A 357 -19.94 -26.93 -4.91
C GLU A 357 -19.38 -26.49 -3.56
N ASN A 358 -19.99 -25.48 -2.92
CA ASN A 358 -19.44 -24.89 -1.71
C ASN A 358 -20.53 -24.54 -0.70
N GLY A 359 -20.09 -24.33 0.55
CA GLY A 359 -20.90 -24.04 1.74
C GLY A 359 -21.55 -22.67 1.78
N VAL A 360 -22.42 -22.51 2.78
CA VAL A 360 -22.91 -21.21 3.23
C VAL A 360 -21.77 -20.46 3.93
N PHE A 361 -21.66 -19.15 3.68
CA PHE A 361 -20.64 -18.30 4.32
C PHE A 361 -21.28 -17.09 4.99
N LEU A 362 -21.08 -16.93 6.29
CA LEU A 362 -21.59 -15.82 7.11
C LEU A 362 -20.40 -15.16 7.83
N SER A 363 -20.09 -13.91 7.50
CA SER A 363 -18.88 -13.23 8.01
C SER A 363 -19.19 -11.80 8.44
N GLY A 364 -19.33 -11.61 9.74
CA GLY A 364 -19.44 -10.30 10.37
C GLY A 364 -18.10 -9.65 10.64
N SER A 365 -18.12 -8.40 11.11
CA SER A 365 -16.94 -7.67 11.61
C SER A 365 -17.09 -7.32 13.09
N GLU A 366 -15.99 -6.96 13.77
CA GLU A 366 -16.01 -6.60 15.20
C GLU A 366 -16.99 -5.45 15.52
N GLY A 367 -17.11 -4.46 14.64
CA GLY A 367 -18.05 -3.34 14.76
C GLY A 367 -19.30 -3.46 13.89
N GLY A 368 -19.48 -4.56 13.15
CA GLY A 368 -20.54 -4.78 12.17
C GLY A 368 -21.07 -6.20 12.26
N LEU A 369 -21.75 -6.51 13.36
CA LEU A 369 -22.25 -7.85 13.64
C LEU A 369 -23.36 -8.28 12.66
N ILE A 370 -23.43 -9.59 12.42
CA ILE A 370 -24.60 -10.24 11.82
C ILE A 370 -25.47 -10.72 12.98
N SER A 371 -26.69 -10.22 13.14
CA SER A 371 -27.57 -10.57 14.26
C SER A 371 -28.94 -11.11 13.85
N ASN A 372 -29.51 -11.99 14.67
CA ASN A 372 -30.88 -12.52 14.50
C ASN A 372 -31.13 -13.12 13.10
N LEU A 373 -30.24 -14.02 12.68
CA LEU A 373 -30.35 -14.73 11.41
C LEU A 373 -31.06 -16.07 11.66
N LYS A 374 -32.13 -16.37 10.91
CA LYS A 374 -32.88 -17.63 11.07
C LYS A 374 -32.94 -18.45 9.79
N PHE A 375 -32.52 -19.71 9.87
CA PHE A 375 -32.72 -20.75 8.86
C PHE A 375 -33.89 -21.66 9.26
N SER A 376 -34.89 -21.81 8.39
CA SER A 376 -36.07 -22.67 8.63
C SER A 376 -36.37 -23.55 7.41
N ASN A 377 -36.37 -24.87 7.57
CA ASN A 377 -36.63 -25.83 6.49
C ASN A 377 -35.63 -25.70 5.32
N LEU A 378 -34.34 -25.91 5.59
CA LEU A 378 -33.31 -25.89 4.54
C LEU A 378 -32.86 -27.31 4.19
N SER A 379 -32.60 -27.56 2.91
CA SER A 379 -31.96 -28.79 2.44
C SER A 379 -30.77 -28.44 1.53
N LEU A 380 -29.56 -28.55 2.08
CA LEU A 380 -28.31 -28.17 1.41
C LEU A 380 -27.56 -29.43 0.95
N THR A 381 -27.32 -29.56 -0.34
CA THR A 381 -26.57 -30.69 -0.92
C THR A 381 -25.27 -30.20 -1.54
N PHE A 382 -24.14 -30.63 -1.00
CA PHE A 382 -22.83 -30.33 -1.56
C PHE A 382 -22.43 -31.38 -2.58
N LYS A 383 -22.15 -30.93 -3.80
CA LYS A 383 -21.72 -31.78 -4.90
C LYS A 383 -20.56 -31.09 -5.63
N ARG A 384 -19.44 -31.77 -5.74
CA ARG A 384 -18.27 -31.27 -6.46
C ARG A 384 -18.38 -31.64 -7.94
N TRP A 385 -18.26 -30.66 -8.83
CA TRP A 385 -18.19 -30.90 -10.28
C TRP A 385 -16.80 -30.59 -10.86
N THR A 386 -15.96 -29.83 -10.14
CA THR A 386 -14.64 -29.38 -10.63
C THR A 386 -13.45 -30.17 -10.03
N SER A 387 -12.41 -30.39 -10.85
CA SER A 387 -11.26 -31.27 -10.56
C SER A 387 -9.98 -30.56 -10.11
N TYR A 388 -10.06 -29.34 -9.55
CA TYR A 388 -8.88 -28.53 -9.22
C TYR A 388 -8.03 -29.11 -8.08
N ALA A 389 -6.69 -29.18 -8.27
CA ALA A 389 -5.73 -29.93 -7.45
C ALA A 389 -5.39 -29.32 -6.07
N GLY A 390 -5.93 -28.13 -5.76
CA GLY A 390 -5.60 -27.38 -4.54
C GLY A 390 -6.57 -27.54 -3.36
N GLY A 391 -7.46 -28.53 -3.37
CA GLY A 391 -8.35 -28.86 -2.24
C GLY A 391 -8.92 -27.61 -1.56
N LEU A 392 -9.63 -26.79 -2.34
CA LEU A 392 -10.25 -25.48 -2.02
C LEU A 392 -10.06 -25.04 -0.55
N ALA A 393 -8.86 -24.61 -0.20
CA ALA A 393 -8.72 -23.71 0.93
C ALA A 393 -9.55 -22.48 0.57
N ASP A 394 -10.46 -22.11 1.45
CA ASP A 394 -11.09 -20.82 1.34
C ASP A 394 -9.99 -19.77 1.43
N TYR A 395 -9.77 -19.01 0.37
CA TYR A 395 -8.87 -17.88 0.33
C TYR A 395 -9.79 -16.66 0.17
N ARG A 396 -10.54 -16.31 1.22
CA ARG A 396 -11.46 -15.16 1.18
C ARG A 396 -11.03 -14.09 2.17
N PRO A 397 -11.19 -12.79 1.80
CA PRO A 397 -11.07 -11.70 2.75
C PRO A 397 -12.20 -11.82 3.77
N GLY A 398 -11.89 -12.36 4.95
CA GLY A 398 -12.59 -11.94 6.16
C GLY A 398 -12.19 -10.50 6.46
N CYS A 399 -12.76 -9.92 7.52
CA CYS A 399 -12.49 -8.52 7.85
C CYS A 399 -11.00 -8.26 8.21
N SER A 400 -10.20 -9.33 8.34
CA SER A 400 -8.75 -9.31 8.60
C SER A 400 -7.89 -9.80 7.42
N GLY A 401 -8.44 -9.89 6.20
CA GLY A 401 -7.72 -10.34 5.00
C GLY A 401 -7.97 -11.82 4.66
N LEU A 402 -7.11 -12.41 3.81
CA LEU A 402 -7.24 -13.80 3.32
C LEU A 402 -7.11 -14.81 4.47
N VAL A 403 -8.24 -15.34 4.96
CA VAL A 403 -8.27 -16.38 5.99
C VAL A 403 -8.37 -17.74 5.32
N LYS A 404 -7.46 -18.67 5.67
CA LYS A 404 -7.42 -20.04 5.13
C LYS A 404 -8.42 -20.93 5.88
N HIS A 405 -9.66 -21.07 5.40
CA HIS A 405 -10.64 -21.98 6.01
C HIS A 405 -10.57 -23.40 5.43
N ARG A 406 -11.00 -24.38 6.22
CA ARG A 406 -11.34 -25.73 5.70
C ARG A 406 -12.73 -25.65 5.08
N MET A 407 -13.01 -26.45 4.06
CA MET A 407 -14.35 -26.48 3.47
C MET A 407 -15.35 -27.02 4.47
N ALA A 408 -16.44 -26.29 4.70
CA ALA A 408 -17.53 -26.71 5.57
C ALA A 408 -18.89 -26.36 4.97
N GLY A 409 -19.94 -27.02 5.48
CA GLY A 409 -21.31 -26.78 5.05
C GLY A 409 -21.82 -25.39 5.39
N ILE A 410 -21.49 -24.88 6.58
CA ILE A 410 -21.72 -23.50 7.00
C ILE A 410 -20.45 -22.97 7.70
N ILE A 411 -19.98 -21.81 7.28
CA ILE A 411 -18.84 -21.08 7.86
C ILE A 411 -19.40 -19.82 8.52
N MET A 412 -19.00 -19.54 9.76
CA MET A 412 -19.50 -18.38 10.53
C MET A 412 -18.40 -17.68 11.32
N GLU A 413 -18.39 -16.34 11.28
CA GLU A 413 -17.59 -15.46 12.15
C GLU A 413 -18.38 -14.19 12.51
N HIS A 414 -18.26 -13.71 13.76
CA HIS A 414 -18.93 -12.48 14.25
C HIS A 414 -20.47 -12.46 14.03
N VAL A 415 -21.12 -13.59 14.33
CA VAL A 415 -22.58 -13.77 14.22
C VAL A 415 -23.19 -13.92 15.62
N GLU A 416 -24.28 -13.21 15.88
CA GLU A 416 -25.05 -13.25 17.13
C GLU A 416 -26.49 -13.72 16.87
N GLY A 417 -27.06 -14.59 17.71
CA GLY A 417 -28.47 -14.99 17.58
C GLY A 417 -28.80 -15.75 16.29
N PHE A 418 -27.92 -16.65 15.85
CA PHE A 418 -28.18 -17.55 14.72
C PHE A 418 -29.10 -18.71 15.14
N GLU A 419 -30.28 -18.80 14.53
CA GLU A 419 -31.28 -19.85 14.78
C GLU A 419 -31.40 -20.80 13.58
N VAL A 420 -31.48 -22.10 13.85
CA VAL A 420 -31.60 -23.14 12.83
C VAL A 420 -32.73 -24.10 13.18
N GLU A 421 -33.69 -24.26 12.28
CA GLU A 421 -34.87 -25.10 12.44
C GLU A 421 -35.04 -25.99 11.20
N ASN A 422 -35.07 -27.31 11.38
CA ASN A 422 -35.25 -28.30 10.31
C ASN A 422 -34.29 -28.10 9.11
N VAL A 423 -32.98 -28.15 9.37
CA VAL A 423 -31.94 -28.02 8.34
C VAL A 423 -31.25 -29.36 8.10
N ASN A 424 -31.27 -29.82 6.86
CA ASN A 424 -30.63 -31.04 6.39
C ASN A 424 -29.43 -30.67 5.51
N ILE A 425 -28.26 -31.23 5.82
CA ILE A 425 -27.02 -30.98 5.08
C ILE A 425 -26.44 -32.32 4.61
N GLN A 426 -26.14 -32.43 3.31
CA GLN A 426 -25.72 -33.67 2.67
C GLN A 426 -24.50 -33.44 1.77
N TRP A 427 -23.59 -34.40 1.70
CA TRP A 427 -22.44 -34.39 0.77
C TRP A 427 -22.55 -35.56 -0.20
N SER A 428 -22.28 -35.28 -1.48
CA SER A 428 -22.12 -36.30 -2.50
C SER A 428 -20.83 -37.07 -2.27
N LYS A 429 -20.85 -38.41 -2.39
CA LYS A 429 -19.65 -39.25 -2.24
C LYS A 429 -18.60 -38.88 -3.31
N ASP A 430 -17.46 -38.34 -2.88
CA ASP A 430 -16.36 -37.93 -3.77
C ASP A 430 -14.98 -38.51 -3.36
N GLY A 431 -14.89 -39.30 -2.27
CA GLY A 431 -13.63 -39.94 -1.86
C GLY A 431 -12.53 -39.00 -1.34
N SER A 432 -12.75 -37.68 -1.40
CA SER A 432 -11.87 -36.63 -0.88
C SER A 432 -11.88 -36.59 0.66
N ALA A 433 -10.72 -36.72 1.32
CA ALA A 433 -10.61 -36.64 2.77
C ALA A 433 -10.92 -35.22 3.29
N GLY A 434 -11.82 -35.09 4.27
CA GLY A 434 -12.22 -33.81 4.87
C GLY A 434 -13.34 -33.06 4.12
N TRP A 435 -13.97 -33.68 3.12
CA TRP A 435 -15.14 -33.16 2.37
C TRP A 435 -16.47 -33.58 3.02
N ASP A 436 -16.54 -33.51 4.34
CA ASP A 436 -17.70 -33.94 5.14
C ASP A 436 -17.83 -33.14 6.44
N ASN A 437 -17.25 -31.93 6.48
CA ASN A 437 -17.35 -31.04 7.64
C ASN A 437 -18.66 -30.23 7.62
N PRO A 438 -19.62 -30.48 8.53
CA PRO A 438 -20.89 -29.76 8.51
C PRO A 438 -20.77 -28.30 8.93
N LEU A 439 -19.87 -27.97 9.85
CA LEU A 439 -19.75 -26.64 10.45
C LEU A 439 -18.27 -26.32 10.69
N ASP A 440 -17.81 -25.14 10.25
CA ASP A 440 -16.52 -24.57 10.66
C ASP A 440 -16.82 -23.32 11.50
N PHE A 441 -16.52 -23.41 12.79
CA PHE A 441 -16.66 -22.30 13.72
C PHE A 441 -15.29 -21.64 13.89
N LEU A 442 -15.17 -20.37 13.48
CA LEU A 442 -13.97 -19.59 13.78
C LEU A 442 -14.14 -18.72 15.04
N PRO A 443 -13.10 -18.63 15.88
CA PRO A 443 -13.06 -17.81 17.08
C PRO A 443 -13.14 -16.29 16.86
N SER A 444 -14.35 -15.74 16.84
CA SER A 444 -14.63 -14.50 17.58
C SER A 444 -14.52 -14.69 19.11
N THR A 445 -14.13 -15.90 19.52
CA THR A 445 -14.42 -16.53 20.80
C THR A 445 -13.28 -16.45 21.80
N LEU A 446 -12.25 -15.59 21.72
CA LEU A 446 -11.21 -15.67 22.77
C LEU A 446 -11.81 -15.48 24.18
N LYS A 447 -12.81 -14.61 24.32
CA LYS A 447 -13.62 -14.51 25.55
C LYS A 447 -14.57 -15.70 25.75
N GLU A 448 -15.24 -16.17 24.71
CA GLU A 448 -16.24 -17.26 24.79
C GLU A 448 -15.60 -18.63 25.00
N ALA A 449 -14.47 -18.93 24.37
CA ALA A 449 -13.60 -20.08 24.58
C ALA A 449 -12.93 -20.05 25.95
N LEU A 450 -12.60 -18.87 26.49
CA LEU A 450 -12.20 -18.76 27.90
C LEU A 450 -13.37 -19.06 28.85
N ILE A 451 -14.58 -18.62 28.52
CA ILE A 451 -15.81 -18.96 29.26
C ILE A 451 -16.09 -20.47 29.16
N GLU A 452 -15.98 -21.06 27.97
CA GLU A 452 -16.21 -22.47 27.73
C GLU A 452 -15.14 -23.34 28.42
N MET A 453 -13.87 -22.93 28.38
CA MET A 453 -12.80 -23.54 29.16
C MET A 453 -13.12 -23.48 30.65
N ALA A 454 -13.62 -22.35 31.16
CA ALA A 454 -14.04 -22.21 32.55
C ALA A 454 -15.25 -23.08 32.92
N ILE A 455 -16.19 -23.29 31.98
CA ILE A 455 -17.35 -24.18 32.15
C ILE A 455 -16.91 -25.65 32.17
N GLN A 456 -16.06 -26.05 31.22
CA GLN A 456 -15.55 -27.42 31.09
C GLN A 456 -14.63 -27.80 32.28
N GLY A 457 -13.93 -26.83 32.88
CA GLY A 457 -13.13 -27.04 34.08
C GLY A 457 -12.09 -28.14 33.92
N LEU A 458 -12.25 -29.26 34.64
CA LEU A 458 -11.32 -30.39 34.59
C LEU A 458 -11.41 -31.22 33.29
N GLU A 459 -12.45 -31.02 32.46
CA GLU A 459 -12.66 -31.81 31.24
C GLU A 459 -11.93 -31.27 30.00
N VAL A 460 -11.30 -30.09 30.10
CA VAL A 460 -10.58 -29.47 28.98
C VAL A 460 -9.42 -30.34 28.53
N LYS A 461 -9.40 -30.69 27.24
CA LYS A 461 -8.37 -31.54 26.62
C LYS A 461 -7.30 -30.72 25.90
N PHE A 462 -6.28 -31.42 25.42
CA PHE A 462 -5.17 -30.86 24.65
C PHE A 462 -5.65 -29.93 23.52
N GLU A 463 -6.65 -30.35 22.74
CA GLU A 463 -7.16 -29.62 21.58
C GLU A 463 -7.76 -28.27 21.99
N GLY A 464 -8.45 -28.21 23.13
CA GLY A 464 -9.01 -26.97 23.67
C GLY A 464 -7.91 -25.99 24.09
N TYR A 465 -6.91 -26.48 24.82
CA TYR A 465 -5.77 -25.64 25.21
C TYR A 465 -4.93 -25.18 24.02
N ASP A 466 -4.66 -26.06 23.04
CA ASP A 466 -3.91 -25.70 21.84
C ASP A 466 -4.63 -24.65 21.00
N ALA A 467 -5.93 -24.80 20.79
CA ALA A 467 -6.74 -23.84 20.03
C ALA A 467 -6.69 -22.43 20.67
N ILE A 468 -6.94 -22.34 21.99
CA ILE A 468 -6.96 -21.05 22.69
C ILE A 468 -5.55 -20.44 22.73
N LEU A 469 -4.51 -21.23 23.02
CA LEU A 469 -3.13 -20.73 23.08
C LEU A 469 -2.61 -20.30 21.71
N ASN A 470 -2.93 -21.01 20.63
CA ASN A 470 -2.57 -20.58 19.27
C ASN A 470 -3.18 -19.22 18.95
N GLU A 471 -4.43 -19.00 19.34
CA GLU A 471 -5.08 -17.72 19.11
C GLU A 471 -4.47 -16.60 19.95
N CYS A 472 -4.16 -16.87 21.23
CA CYS A 472 -3.43 -15.92 22.06
C CYS A 472 -2.08 -15.52 21.45
N VAL A 473 -1.33 -16.50 20.89
CA VAL A 473 -0.04 -16.27 20.22
C VAL A 473 -0.21 -15.42 18.96
N ASN A 474 -1.26 -15.65 18.18
CA ASN A 474 -1.53 -14.93 16.93
C ASN A 474 -1.93 -13.47 17.22
N ARG A 475 -2.77 -13.24 18.24
CA ARG A 475 -3.24 -11.90 18.63
C ARG A 475 -2.30 -11.14 19.56
N LYS A 476 -1.22 -11.77 20.04
CA LYS A 476 -0.40 -11.26 21.16
C LYS A 476 -1.26 -10.95 22.40
N ALA A 477 -2.27 -11.78 22.66
CA ALA A 477 -3.23 -11.61 23.75
C ALA A 477 -2.64 -12.16 25.08
N LEU A 478 -1.83 -11.33 25.73
CA LEU A 478 -1.11 -11.72 26.95
C LEU A 478 -2.05 -12.15 28.08
N ARG A 479 -3.08 -11.33 28.35
CA ARG A 479 -3.96 -11.51 29.51
C ARG A 479 -4.76 -12.80 29.40
N GLU A 480 -5.31 -13.06 28.22
CA GLU A 480 -6.07 -14.25 27.90
C GLU A 480 -5.19 -15.50 27.96
N GLY A 481 -3.98 -15.43 27.42
CA GLY A 481 -3.02 -16.52 27.54
C GLY A 481 -2.58 -16.80 28.99
N GLN A 482 -2.44 -15.77 29.83
CA GLN A 482 -2.21 -15.94 31.27
C GLN A 482 -3.40 -16.62 31.97
N ILE A 483 -4.64 -16.33 31.56
CA ILE A 483 -5.83 -17.03 32.09
C ILE A 483 -5.80 -18.51 31.73
N VAL A 484 -5.44 -18.86 30.50
CA VAL A 484 -5.26 -20.27 30.09
C VAL A 484 -4.18 -20.93 30.92
N HIS A 485 -3.01 -20.29 31.05
CA HIS A 485 -1.91 -20.83 31.83
C HIS A 485 -2.29 -21.05 33.31
N ALA A 486 -2.94 -20.06 33.94
CA ALA A 486 -3.45 -20.18 35.30
C ALA A 486 -4.51 -21.28 35.45
N HIS A 487 -5.37 -21.46 34.44
CA HIS A 487 -6.35 -22.54 34.43
C HIS A 487 -5.69 -23.92 34.38
N MET A 488 -4.66 -24.11 33.54
CA MET A 488 -3.89 -25.35 33.47
C MET A 488 -3.23 -25.67 34.83
N ILE A 489 -2.66 -24.67 35.51
CA ILE A 489 -2.08 -24.82 36.85
C ILE A 489 -3.16 -25.20 37.88
N LYS A 490 -4.28 -24.46 37.91
CA LYS A 490 -5.37 -24.66 38.87
C LYS A 490 -6.05 -26.02 38.73
N THR A 491 -6.15 -26.51 37.49
CA THR A 491 -6.72 -27.84 37.18
C THR A 491 -5.70 -28.98 37.31
N GLN A 492 -4.45 -28.67 37.66
CA GLN A 492 -3.34 -29.63 37.70
C GLN A 492 -3.15 -30.39 36.38
N TYR A 493 -3.52 -29.75 35.25
CA TYR A 493 -3.29 -30.31 33.94
C TYR A 493 -1.78 -30.38 33.71
N LEU A 494 -1.27 -31.54 33.28
CA LEU A 494 0.15 -31.75 32.97
C LEU A 494 0.36 -31.58 31.46
N PRO A 495 0.66 -30.36 30.98
CA PRO A 495 0.79 -30.14 29.54
C PRO A 495 1.99 -30.89 28.96
N PRO A 496 1.81 -31.49 27.77
CA PRO A 496 2.93 -32.02 27.00
C PRO A 496 3.91 -30.89 26.62
N VAL A 497 5.15 -31.26 26.29
CA VAL A 497 6.23 -30.34 25.91
C VAL A 497 5.79 -29.35 24.83
N TYR A 498 4.92 -29.78 23.91
CA TYR A 498 4.35 -28.93 22.86
C TYR A 498 3.55 -27.73 23.42
N LEU A 499 2.61 -27.94 24.35
CA LEU A 499 1.81 -26.84 24.92
C LEU A 499 2.66 -25.93 25.82
N ARG A 500 3.61 -26.51 26.56
CA ARG A 500 4.60 -25.72 27.32
C ARG A 500 5.40 -24.82 26.39
N THR A 501 5.88 -25.35 25.28
CA THR A 501 6.61 -24.57 24.26
C THR A 501 5.72 -23.47 23.65
N ARG A 502 4.42 -23.74 23.44
CA ARG A 502 3.47 -22.73 22.94
C ARG A 502 3.28 -21.57 23.93
N LEU A 503 3.21 -21.86 25.23
CA LEU A 503 3.19 -20.83 26.29
C LEU A 503 4.47 -19.98 26.28
N LEU A 504 5.64 -20.58 26.06
CA LEU A 504 6.88 -19.81 25.91
C LEU A 504 6.80 -18.83 24.73
N VAL A 505 6.37 -19.33 23.57
CA VAL A 505 6.23 -18.52 22.35
C VAL A 505 5.24 -17.37 22.56
N LEU A 506 4.13 -17.60 23.29
CA LEU A 506 3.20 -16.57 23.69
C LEU A 506 3.91 -15.47 24.50
N TYR A 507 4.55 -15.82 25.61
CA TYR A 507 5.22 -14.85 26.48
C TYR A 507 6.34 -14.10 25.75
N CYS A 508 7.13 -14.78 24.92
CA CYS A 508 8.15 -14.14 24.10
C CYS A 508 7.55 -13.12 23.12
N LYS A 509 6.43 -13.43 22.45
CA LYS A 509 5.75 -12.53 21.49
C LYS A 509 5.00 -11.37 22.17
N CYS A 510 4.51 -11.57 23.39
CA CYS A 510 3.77 -10.59 24.18
C CYS A 510 4.65 -9.68 25.04
N GLU A 511 5.94 -9.64 24.76
CA GLU A 511 6.86 -8.75 25.46
C GLU A 511 7.21 -9.14 26.91
N CYS A 512 6.87 -10.35 27.37
CA CYS A 512 7.11 -10.83 28.75
C CYS A 512 8.24 -11.86 28.85
N LEU A 513 9.52 -11.45 28.74
CA LEU A 513 10.66 -12.39 28.78
C LEU A 513 10.88 -13.04 30.14
N VAL A 514 10.51 -12.37 31.24
CA VAL A 514 10.66 -12.92 32.60
C VAL A 514 9.74 -14.13 32.77
N ASP A 515 8.45 -13.96 32.50
CA ASP A 515 7.46 -15.05 32.53
C ASP A 515 7.84 -16.19 31.57
N ALA A 516 8.32 -15.86 30.36
CA ALA A 516 8.82 -16.87 29.42
C ALA A 516 9.99 -17.66 30.02
N ARG A 517 10.91 -16.98 30.71
CA ARG A 517 12.08 -17.61 31.31
C ARG A 517 11.70 -18.51 32.49
N GLU A 518 10.82 -18.06 33.36
CA GLU A 518 10.30 -18.86 34.47
C GLU A 518 9.59 -20.11 33.96
N ALA A 519 8.66 -19.96 33.00
CA ALA A 519 7.96 -21.09 32.41
C ALA A 519 8.90 -22.09 31.73
N PHE A 520 10.01 -21.61 31.14
CA PHE A 520 11.04 -22.45 30.52
C PHE A 520 11.87 -23.20 31.57
N ASP A 521 12.24 -22.52 32.65
CA ASP A 521 13.04 -23.08 33.75
C ASP A 521 12.23 -24.14 34.55
N GLU A 522 10.89 -24.05 34.54
CA GLU A 522 9.97 -25.05 35.13
C GLU A 522 9.67 -26.25 34.23
N MET A 523 10.09 -26.26 32.95
CA MET A 523 9.84 -27.40 32.06
C MET A 523 10.60 -28.64 32.52
N PRO A 524 9.92 -29.79 32.74
CA PRO A 524 10.57 -31.03 33.13
C PRO A 524 11.44 -31.61 32.01
N GLU A 525 10.99 -31.45 30.76
CA GLU A 525 11.71 -31.84 29.55
C GLU A 525 11.72 -30.66 28.58
N ARG A 526 12.88 -30.41 27.98
CA ARG A 526 13.10 -29.35 26.99
C ARG A 526 13.59 -29.98 25.70
N ASN A 527 12.92 -29.67 24.60
CA ASN A 527 13.35 -30.06 23.26
C ASN A 527 14.00 -28.88 22.52
N VAL A 528 14.56 -29.16 21.35
CA VAL A 528 15.23 -28.17 20.48
C VAL A 528 14.33 -26.96 20.19
N VAL A 529 13.02 -27.16 20.04
CA VAL A 529 12.06 -26.08 19.77
C VAL A 529 11.91 -25.15 20.98
N SER A 530 11.79 -25.69 22.19
CA SER A 530 11.71 -24.87 23.42
C SER A 530 12.98 -24.06 23.69
N TRP A 531 14.16 -24.64 23.47
CA TRP A 531 15.43 -23.92 23.55
C TRP A 531 15.52 -22.80 22.50
N THR A 532 15.20 -23.12 21.25
CA THR A 532 15.25 -22.16 20.14
C THR A 532 14.26 -21.00 20.36
N ALA A 533 13.06 -21.27 20.90
CA ALA A 533 12.08 -20.24 21.23
C ALA A 533 12.62 -19.22 22.25
N MET A 534 13.28 -19.69 23.31
CA MET A 534 13.88 -18.81 24.32
C MET A 534 15.09 -18.03 23.78
N ILE A 535 15.98 -18.68 23.02
CA ILE A 535 17.12 -18.01 22.37
C ILE A 535 16.58 -16.91 21.44
N SER A 536 15.54 -17.20 20.66
CA SER A 536 14.87 -16.23 19.79
C SER A 536 14.29 -15.06 20.58
N GLY A 537 13.63 -15.32 21.70
CA GLY A 537 13.03 -14.29 22.55
C GLY A 537 14.05 -13.27 23.05
N TYR A 538 15.21 -13.72 23.53
CA TYR A 538 16.28 -12.83 23.96
C TYR A 538 16.99 -12.15 22.79
N SER A 539 17.32 -12.91 21.73
CA SER A 539 18.06 -12.37 20.57
C SER A 539 17.28 -11.26 19.86
N GLN A 540 15.96 -11.39 19.67
CA GLN A 540 15.14 -10.39 18.97
C GLN A 540 15.04 -9.06 19.72
N ARG A 541 15.38 -9.05 21.02
CA ARG A 541 15.33 -7.84 21.86
C ARG A 541 16.70 -7.27 22.20
N GLY A 542 17.75 -7.80 21.57
CA GLY A 542 19.11 -7.31 21.77
C GLY A 542 19.81 -7.83 23.03
N PHE A 543 19.19 -8.73 23.80
CA PHE A 543 19.80 -9.41 24.94
C PHE A 543 20.73 -10.53 24.46
N SER A 544 21.80 -10.12 23.77
CA SER A 544 22.69 -11.01 23.03
C SER A 544 23.45 -11.96 23.96
N SER A 545 23.88 -11.47 25.12
CA SER A 545 24.60 -12.25 26.14
C SER A 545 23.75 -13.40 26.67
N GLU A 546 22.48 -13.15 26.97
CA GLU A 546 21.54 -14.13 27.48
C GLU A 546 21.17 -15.17 26.42
N ALA A 547 21.00 -14.75 25.17
CA ALA A 547 20.76 -15.66 24.05
C ALA A 547 21.94 -16.62 23.83
N LEU A 548 23.18 -16.10 23.85
CA LEU A 548 24.40 -16.91 23.77
C LEU A 548 24.56 -17.84 24.98
N TYR A 549 24.25 -17.36 26.18
CA TYR A 549 24.28 -18.18 27.40
C TYR A 549 23.29 -19.35 27.30
N LEU A 550 22.05 -19.10 26.85
CA LEU A 550 21.05 -20.15 26.63
C LEU A 550 21.48 -21.16 25.57
N PHE A 551 22.11 -20.71 24.49
CA PHE A 551 22.68 -21.61 23.49
C PHE A 551 23.77 -22.53 24.09
N VAL A 552 24.65 -22.00 24.93
CA VAL A 552 25.65 -22.82 25.64
C VAL A 552 24.99 -23.82 26.61
N GLN A 553 23.94 -23.41 27.31
CA GLN A 553 23.18 -24.32 28.20
C GLN A 553 22.48 -25.44 27.42
N MET A 554 21.91 -25.11 26.25
CA MET A 554 21.33 -26.10 25.33
C MET A 554 22.37 -27.17 24.96
N LEU A 555 23.56 -26.77 24.53
CA LEU A 555 24.66 -27.69 24.22
C LEU A 555 25.05 -28.56 25.43
N ARG A 556 25.14 -27.96 26.63
CA ARG A 556 25.48 -28.69 27.87
C ARG A 556 24.41 -29.70 28.30
N SER A 557 23.14 -29.44 27.96
CA SER A 557 22.03 -30.35 28.22
C SER A 557 21.98 -31.56 27.27
N GLY A 558 22.84 -31.60 26.25
CA GLY A 558 22.85 -32.66 25.23
C GLY A 558 21.80 -32.48 24.13
N ALA A 559 21.07 -31.36 24.10
CA ALA A 559 20.16 -31.03 23.01
C ALA A 559 20.95 -30.57 21.78
N GLU A 560 20.76 -31.23 20.65
CA GLU A 560 21.45 -30.90 19.39
C GLU A 560 20.82 -29.68 18.72
N PRO A 561 21.61 -28.63 18.40
CA PRO A 561 21.12 -27.51 17.61
C PRO A 561 20.70 -27.95 16.22
N ASN A 562 19.60 -27.37 15.72
CA ASN A 562 19.19 -27.52 14.34
C ASN A 562 19.41 -26.21 13.55
N GLU A 563 19.02 -26.21 12.28
CA GLU A 563 19.14 -25.08 11.38
C GLU A 563 18.48 -23.80 11.92
N PHE A 564 17.34 -23.93 12.62
CA PHE A 564 16.64 -22.80 13.19
C PHE A 564 17.39 -22.26 14.42
N THR A 565 17.93 -23.14 15.28
CA THR A 565 18.75 -22.72 16.42
C THR A 565 19.96 -21.90 15.97
N PHE A 566 20.69 -22.37 14.96
CA PHE A 566 21.85 -21.65 14.43
C PHE A 566 21.45 -20.32 13.79
N ALA A 567 20.42 -20.30 12.94
CA ALA A 567 19.95 -19.09 12.30
C ALA A 567 19.48 -18.02 13.33
N THR A 568 18.94 -18.44 14.47
CA THR A 568 18.45 -17.57 15.54
C THR A 568 19.54 -17.05 16.47
N VAL A 569 20.61 -17.80 16.75
CA VAL A 569 21.68 -17.36 17.68
C VAL A 569 22.69 -16.42 17.01
N LEU A 570 22.90 -16.55 15.70
CA LEU A 570 23.88 -15.75 14.95
C LEU A 570 23.67 -14.21 15.03
N PRO A 571 22.43 -13.68 15.01
CA PRO A 571 22.18 -12.26 15.25
C PRO A 571 22.68 -11.75 16.61
N SER A 572 22.83 -12.61 17.61
CA SER A 572 23.40 -12.25 18.92
C SER A 572 24.94 -12.21 18.92
N CYS A 573 25.59 -12.51 17.79
CA CYS A 573 27.05 -12.56 17.67
C CYS A 573 27.65 -11.26 17.08
N ILE A 574 26.96 -10.13 17.21
CA ILE A 574 27.37 -8.84 16.64
C ILE A 574 27.92 -7.92 17.75
N GLY A 575 28.97 -7.13 17.46
CA GLY A 575 29.62 -6.20 18.41
C GLY A 575 30.95 -6.72 18.98
N ASP A 576 31.61 -5.90 19.81
CA ASP A 576 33.02 -6.05 20.22
C ASP A 576 33.36 -7.40 20.89
N TYR A 577 32.40 -8.05 21.53
CA TYR A 577 32.58 -9.35 22.20
C TYR A 577 31.80 -10.51 21.54
N GLY A 578 30.86 -10.19 20.63
CA GLY A 578 29.99 -11.17 19.98
C GLY A 578 30.65 -11.88 18.79
N PHE A 579 31.56 -11.19 18.09
CA PHE A 579 32.16 -11.71 16.85
C PHE A 579 32.97 -13.00 17.06
N ASP A 580 33.73 -13.08 18.16
CA ASP A 580 34.49 -14.28 18.48
C ASP A 580 33.59 -15.49 18.77
N CYS A 581 32.45 -15.25 19.43
CA CYS A 581 31.42 -16.27 19.61
C CYS A 581 30.82 -16.68 18.25
N GLY A 582 30.57 -15.72 17.37
CA GLY A 582 30.10 -15.98 16.00
C GLY A 582 31.02 -16.91 15.21
N ARG A 583 32.35 -16.73 15.30
CA ARG A 583 33.33 -17.64 14.65
C ARG A 583 33.31 -19.04 15.24
N GLN A 584 33.17 -19.16 16.56
CA GLN A 584 33.04 -20.46 17.23
C GLN A 584 31.76 -21.18 16.81
N ILE A 585 30.63 -20.45 16.76
CA ILE A 585 29.34 -20.98 16.31
C ILE A 585 29.41 -21.37 14.82
N HIS A 586 30.07 -20.59 13.96
CA HIS A 586 30.31 -20.98 12.57
C HIS A 586 31.14 -22.28 12.46
N SER A 587 32.14 -22.47 13.33
CA SER A 587 32.88 -23.73 13.40
C SER A 587 31.99 -24.91 13.83
N LEU A 588 31.03 -24.68 14.73
CA LEU A 588 30.01 -25.68 15.09
C LEU A 588 29.07 -25.96 13.92
N ILE A 589 28.61 -24.94 13.19
CA ILE A 589 27.75 -25.09 12.00
C ILE A 589 28.41 -26.03 10.98
N ILE A 590 29.70 -25.84 10.71
CA ILE A 590 30.47 -26.74 9.82
C ILE A 590 30.54 -28.15 10.40
N ARG A 591 30.84 -28.29 11.71
CA ARG A 591 30.91 -29.60 12.38
C ARG A 591 29.59 -30.38 12.32
N TYR A 592 28.46 -29.69 12.39
CA TYR A 592 27.12 -30.26 12.30
C TYR A 592 26.58 -30.35 10.85
N ASN A 593 27.39 -30.01 9.84
CA ASN A 593 27.05 -30.02 8.41
C ASN A 593 25.87 -29.09 8.01
N TYR A 594 25.76 -27.93 8.65
CA TYR A 594 24.76 -26.90 8.32
C TYR A 594 25.34 -25.72 7.52
N ASP A 595 26.61 -25.77 7.11
CA ASP A 595 27.32 -24.71 6.40
C ASP A 595 26.76 -24.41 5.00
N SER A 596 26.17 -25.42 4.36
CA SER A 596 25.49 -25.30 3.06
C SER A 596 23.99 -24.97 3.18
N HIS A 597 23.45 -24.93 4.41
CA HIS A 597 22.01 -24.75 4.63
C HIS A 597 21.59 -23.28 4.49
N ILE A 598 20.59 -23.01 3.66
CA ILE A 598 20.25 -21.66 3.19
C ILE A 598 19.87 -20.66 4.30
N TYR A 599 19.11 -21.12 5.29
CA TYR A 599 18.69 -20.26 6.42
C TYR A 599 19.86 -19.92 7.34
N VAL A 600 20.78 -20.87 7.53
CA VAL A 600 21.98 -20.68 8.35
C VAL A 600 22.99 -19.80 7.62
N GLY A 601 23.18 -20.07 6.33
CA GLY A 601 23.97 -19.26 5.41
C GLY A 601 23.53 -17.80 5.41
N SER A 602 22.23 -17.53 5.27
CA SER A 602 21.69 -16.17 5.30
C SER A 602 21.98 -15.44 6.61
N SER A 603 21.83 -16.10 7.77
CA SER A 603 22.18 -15.51 9.06
C SER A 603 23.70 -15.32 9.25
N LEU A 604 24.54 -16.20 8.70
CA LEU A 604 26.00 -16.04 8.70
C LEU A 604 26.42 -14.82 7.87
N LEU A 605 25.78 -14.62 6.70
CA LEU A 605 26.02 -13.45 5.84
C LEU A 605 25.71 -12.15 6.58
N ASP A 606 24.55 -12.07 7.23
CA ASP A 606 24.14 -10.90 8.00
C ASP A 606 25.09 -10.64 9.18
N MET A 607 25.49 -11.69 9.91
CA MET A 607 26.43 -11.59 11.02
C MET A 607 27.80 -11.05 10.57
N TYR A 608 28.40 -11.62 9.52
CA TYR A 608 29.69 -11.16 9.01
C TYR A 608 29.61 -9.75 8.41
N ALA A 609 28.54 -9.43 7.67
CA ALA A 609 28.34 -8.11 7.10
C ALA A 609 28.23 -7.03 8.20
N LYS A 610 27.42 -7.26 9.24
CA LYS A 610 27.27 -6.35 10.37
C LYS A 610 28.52 -6.26 11.25
N ALA A 611 29.36 -7.30 11.26
CA ALA A 611 30.69 -7.26 11.87
C ALA A 611 31.75 -6.54 11.00
N THR A 612 31.34 -5.89 9.90
CA THR A 612 32.23 -5.20 8.93
C THR A 612 33.22 -6.14 8.20
N ARG A 613 32.95 -7.44 8.19
CA ARG A 613 33.76 -8.52 7.59
C ARG A 613 33.16 -8.99 6.27
N ILE A 614 33.08 -8.06 5.31
CA ILE A 614 32.36 -8.30 4.05
C ILE A 614 33.00 -9.38 3.17
N HIS A 615 34.31 -9.60 3.27
CA HIS A 615 35.01 -10.63 2.52
C HIS A 615 34.69 -12.04 3.05
N GLU A 616 34.57 -12.20 4.36
CA GLU A 616 34.13 -13.42 5.01
C GLU A 616 32.66 -13.70 4.69
N ALA A 617 31.79 -12.68 4.73
CA ALA A 617 30.42 -12.79 4.25
C ALA A 617 30.39 -13.25 2.77
N ARG A 618 31.23 -12.65 1.92
CA ARG A 618 31.33 -13.05 0.52
C ARG A 618 31.76 -14.51 0.34
N THR A 619 32.67 -14.99 1.18
CA THR A 619 33.13 -16.38 1.18
C THR A 619 32.00 -17.35 1.53
N VAL A 620 31.21 -17.03 2.57
CA VAL A 620 30.00 -17.79 2.93
C VAL A 620 29.02 -17.81 1.76
N PHE A 621 28.77 -16.66 1.12
CA PHE A 621 27.83 -16.55 -0.01
C PHE A 621 28.25 -17.42 -1.19
N ASP A 622 29.55 -17.40 -1.50
CA ASP A 622 30.10 -18.16 -2.60
C ASP A 622 30.08 -19.68 -2.35
N GLY A 623 30.14 -20.11 -1.08
CA GLY A 623 30.04 -21.51 -0.66
C GLY A 623 28.61 -22.09 -0.62
N LEU A 624 27.55 -21.28 -0.72
CA LEU A 624 26.18 -21.78 -0.74
C LEU A 624 25.86 -22.53 -2.05
N LEU A 625 25.35 -23.76 -1.92
CA LEU A 625 24.92 -24.61 -3.04
C LEU A 625 23.68 -24.06 -3.75
N GLU A 626 22.72 -23.57 -2.97
CA GLU A 626 21.52 -22.90 -3.43
C GLU A 626 21.44 -21.49 -2.84
N ARG A 627 21.06 -20.52 -3.68
CA ARG A 627 20.96 -19.11 -3.30
C ARG A 627 19.56 -18.63 -3.60
N ASP A 628 18.83 -18.30 -2.54
CA ASP A 628 17.52 -17.67 -2.63
C ASP A 628 17.67 -16.14 -2.69
N VAL A 629 16.53 -15.48 -2.88
CA VAL A 629 16.48 -14.01 -2.92
C VAL A 629 16.94 -13.40 -1.60
N VAL A 630 16.75 -14.08 -0.47
CA VAL A 630 17.11 -13.59 0.87
C VAL A 630 18.62 -13.51 1.02
N SER A 631 19.34 -14.61 0.79
CA SER A 631 20.81 -14.66 0.83
C SER A 631 21.46 -13.69 -0.16
N CYS A 632 20.92 -13.59 -1.38
CA CYS A 632 21.37 -12.63 -2.39
C CYS A 632 21.16 -11.17 -1.96
N THR A 633 20.00 -10.87 -1.37
CA THR A 633 19.68 -9.52 -0.90
C THR A 633 20.52 -9.14 0.32
N ALA A 634 20.79 -10.09 1.22
CA ALA A 634 21.62 -9.87 2.41
C ALA A 634 23.03 -9.41 2.03
N ILE A 635 23.68 -10.07 1.06
CA ILE A 635 25.04 -9.67 0.64
C ILE A 635 25.03 -8.32 -0.10
N ILE A 636 24.04 -8.03 -0.94
CA ILE A 636 23.89 -6.72 -1.60
C ILE A 636 23.69 -5.61 -0.55
N SER A 637 22.83 -5.86 0.43
CA SER A 637 22.59 -4.93 1.54
C SER A 637 23.85 -4.70 2.37
N GLY A 638 24.63 -5.77 2.64
CA GLY A 638 25.90 -5.67 3.34
C GLY A 638 26.92 -4.78 2.62
N TYR A 639 27.08 -4.95 1.31
CA TYR A 639 27.93 -4.07 0.50
C TYR A 639 27.44 -2.61 0.54
N ALA A 640 26.14 -2.38 0.34
CA ALA A 640 25.55 -1.04 0.34
C ALA A 640 25.68 -0.33 1.71
N GLN A 641 25.48 -1.04 2.82
CA GLN A 641 25.58 -0.45 4.17
C GLN A 641 27.01 -0.09 4.56
N LEU A 642 28.00 -0.83 4.03
CA LEU A 642 29.42 -0.58 4.27
C LEU A 642 30.04 0.44 3.27
N GLY A 643 29.24 0.97 2.34
CA GLY A 643 29.69 1.96 1.35
C GLY A 643 30.45 1.39 0.15
N PHE A 644 30.43 0.07 -0.03
CA PHE A 644 30.92 -0.61 -1.23
C PHE A 644 29.84 -0.61 -2.32
N ASP A 645 29.39 0.60 -2.65
CA ASP A 645 28.17 0.80 -3.44
C ASP A 645 28.32 0.29 -4.88
N ALA A 646 29.51 0.41 -5.46
CA ALA A 646 29.79 -0.05 -6.82
C ALA A 646 29.72 -1.58 -6.90
N GLU A 647 30.32 -2.26 -5.92
CA GLU A 647 30.32 -3.71 -5.76
C GLU A 647 28.89 -4.24 -5.52
N ALA A 648 28.08 -3.52 -4.74
CA ALA A 648 26.67 -3.86 -4.53
C ALA A 648 25.87 -3.85 -5.85
N VAL A 649 26.04 -2.80 -6.66
CA VAL A 649 25.37 -2.66 -7.97
C VAL A 649 25.87 -3.71 -8.95
N GLU A 650 27.19 -3.93 -9.03
CA GLU A 650 27.78 -4.97 -9.90
C GLU A 650 27.26 -6.36 -9.54
N LEU A 651 27.24 -6.68 -8.25
CA LEU A 651 26.73 -7.94 -7.74
C LEU A 651 25.25 -8.13 -8.09
N PHE A 652 24.43 -7.10 -7.88
CA PHE A 652 23.02 -7.11 -8.27
C PHE A 652 22.85 -7.40 -9.77
N CYS A 653 23.56 -6.66 -10.64
CA CYS A 653 23.48 -6.85 -12.08
C CYS A 653 23.89 -8.27 -12.49
N ARG A 654 24.90 -8.85 -11.85
CA ARG A 654 25.33 -10.23 -12.11
C ARG A 654 24.27 -11.25 -11.66
N LEU A 655 23.71 -11.10 -10.46
CA LEU A 655 22.69 -12.01 -9.94
C LEU A 655 21.38 -11.91 -10.75
N GLN A 656 21.01 -10.72 -11.20
CA GLN A 656 19.86 -10.53 -12.08
C GLN A 656 20.06 -11.23 -13.44
N LYS A 657 21.27 -11.17 -14.02
CA LYS A 657 21.61 -11.93 -15.24
C LYS A 657 21.57 -13.45 -15.04
N GLN A 658 21.76 -13.92 -13.80
CA GLN A 658 21.65 -15.33 -13.42
C GLN A 658 20.21 -15.77 -13.11
N GLY A 659 19.22 -14.88 -13.31
CA GLY A 659 17.80 -15.20 -13.13
C GLY A 659 17.22 -14.94 -11.74
N MET A 660 17.95 -14.23 -10.86
CA MET A 660 17.44 -13.85 -9.55
C MET A 660 16.20 -12.95 -9.69
N SER A 661 15.10 -13.34 -9.03
CA SER A 661 13.92 -12.47 -8.87
C SER A 661 14.15 -11.45 -7.76
N SER A 662 13.90 -10.17 -8.03
CA SER A 662 14.06 -9.08 -7.05
C SER A 662 12.76 -8.80 -6.32
N ASN A 663 12.84 -8.58 -5.00
CA ASN A 663 11.70 -8.13 -4.19
C ASN A 663 11.90 -6.68 -3.71
N TYR A 664 10.96 -6.15 -2.92
CA TYR A 664 11.02 -4.78 -2.42
C TYR A 664 12.27 -4.49 -1.56
N VAL A 665 12.80 -5.50 -0.84
CA VAL A 665 14.03 -5.37 -0.04
C VAL A 665 15.25 -5.28 -0.95
N THR A 666 15.32 -6.10 -2.01
CA THR A 666 16.39 -6.03 -3.01
C THR A 666 16.47 -4.64 -3.63
N TYR A 667 15.33 -4.06 -4.02
CA TYR A 667 15.28 -2.71 -4.57
C TYR A 667 15.64 -1.64 -3.55
N ALA A 668 15.21 -1.79 -2.29
CA ALA A 668 15.59 -0.88 -1.21
C ALA A 668 17.12 -0.85 -1.02
N SER A 669 17.77 -2.01 -0.94
CA SER A 669 19.24 -2.13 -0.83
C SER A 669 19.97 -1.55 -2.05
N LEU A 670 19.46 -1.81 -3.26
CA LEU A 670 20.01 -1.24 -4.48
C LEU A 670 19.90 0.29 -4.51
N LEU A 671 18.75 0.84 -4.10
CA LEU A 671 18.54 2.29 -4.00
C LEU A 671 19.48 2.92 -2.97
N THR A 672 19.78 2.24 -1.86
CA THR A 672 20.80 2.68 -0.89
C THR A 672 22.19 2.77 -1.53
N ALA A 673 22.62 1.75 -2.28
CA ALA A 673 23.90 1.80 -2.99
C ALA A 673 23.93 2.95 -4.04
N LEU A 674 22.84 3.12 -4.78
CA LEU A 674 22.73 4.22 -5.77
C LEU A 674 22.72 5.61 -5.11
N SER A 675 22.22 5.72 -3.88
CA SER A 675 22.26 6.97 -3.09
C SER A 675 23.70 7.32 -2.67
N GLY A 676 24.49 6.31 -2.30
CA GLY A 676 25.92 6.44 -2.02
C GLY A 676 26.73 6.87 -3.26
N LEU A 677 26.47 6.26 -4.42
CA LEU A 677 27.10 6.63 -5.71
C LEU A 677 26.63 7.98 -6.28
N ALA A 678 25.56 8.56 -5.74
CA ALA A 678 24.86 9.72 -6.31
C ALA A 678 24.36 9.46 -7.76
N ALA A 679 24.01 8.22 -8.08
CA ALA A 679 23.69 7.76 -9.43
C ALA A 679 22.21 7.98 -9.79
N LEU A 680 21.81 9.25 -9.93
CA LEU A 680 20.39 9.64 -10.11
C LEU A 680 19.68 8.92 -11.26
N ASP A 681 20.33 8.77 -12.41
CA ASP A 681 19.68 8.20 -13.60
C ASP A 681 19.46 6.69 -13.45
N HIS A 682 20.40 5.97 -12.82
CA HIS A 682 20.20 4.58 -12.44
C HIS A 682 19.10 4.44 -11.38
N GLY A 683 19.05 5.36 -10.40
CA GLY A 683 17.98 5.42 -9.42
C GLY A 683 16.60 5.60 -10.04
N LYS A 684 16.47 6.46 -11.06
CA LYS A 684 15.24 6.61 -11.84
C LYS A 684 14.88 5.35 -12.62
N GLN A 685 15.86 4.66 -13.21
CA GLN A 685 15.62 3.40 -13.91
C GLN A 685 15.06 2.33 -12.95
N VAL A 686 15.65 2.21 -11.77
CA VAL A 686 15.17 1.30 -10.72
C VAL A 686 13.76 1.68 -10.27
N HIS A 687 13.50 2.96 -10.00
CA HIS A 687 12.15 3.42 -9.63
C HIS A 687 11.12 3.12 -10.72
N ASN A 688 11.42 3.40 -12.00
CA ASN A 688 10.54 3.05 -13.12
C ASN A 688 10.31 1.54 -13.22
N HIS A 689 11.33 0.73 -12.94
CA HIS A 689 11.20 -0.72 -12.93
C HIS A 689 10.27 -1.19 -11.81
N VAL A 690 10.43 -0.65 -10.59
CA VAL A 690 9.52 -0.90 -9.46
C VAL A 690 8.06 -0.59 -9.82
N LEU A 691 7.80 0.55 -10.46
CA LEU A 691 6.45 0.93 -10.92
C LEU A 691 5.87 -0.08 -11.92
N ARG A 692 6.70 -0.57 -12.86
CA ARG A 692 6.28 -1.57 -13.85
C ARG A 692 6.05 -2.95 -13.26
N CYS A 693 6.72 -3.28 -12.16
CA CYS A 693 6.52 -4.54 -11.44
C CYS A 693 5.21 -4.58 -10.63
N GLN A 694 4.45 -3.48 -10.56
CA GLN A 694 3.19 -3.38 -9.80
C GLN A 694 3.33 -3.86 -8.35
N LEU A 695 4.49 -3.59 -7.73
CA LEU A 695 4.70 -3.92 -6.32
C LEU A 695 3.77 -3.08 -5.43
N PRO A 696 3.21 -3.67 -4.36
CA PRO A 696 2.48 -2.91 -3.35
C PRO A 696 3.31 -1.76 -2.77
N SER A 697 2.63 -0.75 -2.22
CA SER A 697 3.25 0.40 -1.57
C SER A 697 3.92 0.00 -0.25
N TYR A 698 5.18 -0.44 -0.31
CA TYR A 698 5.96 -0.76 0.89
C TYR A 698 6.67 0.49 1.43
N VAL A 699 6.39 0.86 2.68
CA VAL A 699 6.99 2.02 3.37
C VAL A 699 8.52 1.98 3.33
N VAL A 700 9.13 0.81 3.53
CA VAL A 700 10.59 0.64 3.48
C VAL A 700 11.16 1.03 2.12
N LEU A 701 10.52 0.59 1.04
CA LEU A 701 10.95 0.89 -0.32
C LEU A 701 10.78 2.39 -0.63
N GLN A 702 9.68 2.99 -0.20
CA GLN A 702 9.43 4.43 -0.35
C GLN A 702 10.46 5.26 0.42
N ASN A 703 10.82 4.87 1.65
CA ASN A 703 11.86 5.52 2.43
C ASN A 703 13.23 5.47 1.73
N SER A 704 13.60 4.31 1.16
CA SER A 704 14.82 4.19 0.35
C SER A 704 14.78 5.04 -0.92
N MET A 705 13.61 5.23 -1.54
CA MET A 705 13.46 6.15 -2.68
C MET A 705 13.62 7.62 -2.26
N ILE A 706 13.04 8.01 -1.11
CA ILE A 706 13.23 9.36 -0.54
C ILE A 706 14.72 9.62 -0.30
N ASP A 707 15.42 8.70 0.37
CA ASP A 707 16.87 8.80 0.63
C ASP A 707 17.67 8.88 -0.67
N MET A 708 17.37 8.01 -1.65
CA MET A 708 18.03 8.00 -2.96
C MET A 708 17.86 9.32 -3.70
N TYR A 709 16.62 9.81 -3.84
CA TYR A 709 16.37 11.07 -4.53
C TYR A 709 16.98 12.26 -3.81
N ALA A 710 16.88 12.32 -2.48
CA ALA A 710 17.47 13.38 -1.67
C ALA A 710 19.01 13.41 -1.80
N LYS A 711 19.69 12.27 -1.64
CA LYS A 711 21.15 12.15 -1.77
C LYS A 711 21.65 12.21 -3.21
N CYS A 712 20.78 12.09 -4.21
CA CYS A 712 21.09 12.32 -5.62
C CYS A 712 20.75 13.74 -6.09
N GLY A 713 20.35 14.65 -5.18
CA GLY A 713 20.12 16.06 -5.48
C GLY A 713 18.75 16.39 -6.07
N ASN A 714 17.78 15.49 -6.02
CA ASN A 714 16.40 15.73 -6.50
C ASN A 714 15.40 15.71 -5.34
N LEU A 715 15.48 16.75 -4.50
CA LEU A 715 14.66 16.88 -3.30
C LEU A 715 13.16 16.99 -3.61
N VAL A 716 12.81 17.57 -4.75
CA VAL A 716 11.40 17.71 -5.20
C VAL A 716 10.75 16.34 -5.36
N TYR A 717 11.43 15.38 -5.99
CA TYR A 717 10.89 14.02 -6.13
C TYR A 717 10.85 13.28 -4.78
N ALA A 718 11.85 13.47 -3.93
CA ALA A 718 11.84 12.91 -2.58
C ALA A 718 10.61 13.40 -1.81
N ARG A 719 10.33 14.71 -1.86
CA ARG A 719 9.17 15.32 -1.23
C ARG A 719 7.85 14.82 -1.82
N ARG A 720 7.76 14.71 -3.15
CA ARG A 720 6.57 14.16 -3.81
C ARG A 720 6.25 12.74 -3.35
N ILE A 721 7.26 11.88 -3.24
CA ILE A 721 7.07 10.51 -2.74
C ILE A 721 6.54 10.57 -1.31
N PHE A 722 7.20 11.34 -0.43
CA PHE A 722 6.80 11.54 0.96
C PHE A 722 5.34 12.00 1.10
N ASP A 723 4.92 13.01 0.32
CA ASP A 723 3.56 13.55 0.37
C ASP A 723 2.50 12.54 -0.12
N THR A 724 2.87 11.62 -1.03
CA THR A 724 1.97 10.57 -1.53
C THR A 724 1.89 9.31 -0.67
N MET A 725 2.72 9.20 0.38
CA MET A 725 2.68 8.02 1.27
C MET A 725 1.38 7.97 2.07
N PRO A 726 0.64 6.85 2.06
CA PRO A 726 -0.60 6.71 2.85
C PRO A 726 -0.32 6.63 4.35
N GLU A 727 0.80 6.00 4.72
CA GLU A 727 1.30 5.91 6.09
C GLU A 727 2.77 6.31 6.14
N ARG A 728 3.13 7.08 7.17
CA ARG A 728 4.50 7.56 7.40
C ARG A 728 4.98 7.08 8.75
N THR A 729 6.17 6.51 8.77
CA THR A 729 6.86 6.08 10.00
C THR A 729 7.86 7.14 10.43
N VAL A 730 8.42 7.01 11.65
CA VAL A 730 9.50 7.91 12.12
C VAL A 730 10.67 7.95 11.12
N ILE A 731 10.96 6.81 10.48
CA ILE A 731 11.98 6.68 9.43
C ILE A 731 11.64 7.54 8.20
N SER A 732 10.37 7.60 7.81
CA SER A 732 9.90 8.42 6.68
C SER A 732 10.11 9.91 6.95
N TRP A 733 9.76 10.37 8.16
CA TRP A 733 9.99 11.75 8.61
C TRP A 733 11.49 12.07 8.68
N ASN A 734 12.28 11.19 9.30
CA ASN A 734 13.72 11.35 9.44
C ASN A 734 14.42 11.42 8.07
N ALA A 735 14.03 10.58 7.10
CA ALA A 735 14.58 10.62 5.75
C ALA A 735 14.35 12.00 5.08
N MET A 736 13.17 12.59 5.28
CA MET A 736 12.85 13.90 4.71
C MET A 736 13.58 15.04 5.43
N LEU A 737 13.62 15.02 6.77
CA LEU A 737 14.34 16.01 7.60
C LEU A 737 15.84 16.02 7.29
N VAL A 738 16.46 14.84 7.21
CA VAL A 738 17.87 14.70 6.81
C VAL A 738 18.08 15.19 5.38
N GLY A 739 17.12 14.92 4.48
CA GLY A 739 17.11 15.43 3.11
C GLY A 739 17.19 16.95 3.06
N TYR A 740 16.27 17.65 3.72
CA TYR A 740 16.28 19.13 3.77
C TYR A 740 17.52 19.69 4.46
N SER A 741 17.97 19.08 5.57
CA SER A 741 19.18 19.49 6.28
C SER A 741 20.43 19.45 5.39
N LYS A 742 20.62 18.37 4.62
CA LYS A 742 21.75 18.24 3.68
C LYS A 742 21.70 19.23 2.51
N HIS A 743 20.54 19.82 2.25
CA HIS A 743 20.34 20.78 1.16
C HIS A 743 20.41 22.24 1.65
N GLY A 744 20.65 22.46 2.95
CA GLY A 744 20.76 23.78 3.56
C GLY A 744 19.43 24.45 3.84
N MET A 745 18.32 23.71 3.73
CA MET A 745 16.96 24.25 3.82
C MET A 745 16.44 24.17 5.26
N GLY A 746 17.08 24.91 6.17
CA GLY A 746 16.77 24.86 7.61
C GLY A 746 15.33 25.23 7.95
N SER A 747 14.72 26.17 7.21
CA SER A 747 13.30 26.56 7.35
C SER A 747 12.37 25.38 7.13
N ASP A 748 12.59 24.65 6.04
CA ASP A 748 11.80 23.49 5.67
C ASP A 748 11.97 22.35 6.67
N VAL A 749 13.16 22.18 7.27
CA VAL A 749 13.37 21.22 8.36
C VAL A 749 12.46 21.54 9.55
N VAL A 750 12.42 22.81 9.97
CA VAL A 750 11.57 23.25 11.09
C VAL A 750 10.08 23.10 10.74
N GLU A 751 9.68 23.41 9.51
CA GLU A 751 8.30 23.23 9.04
C GLU A 751 7.88 21.76 9.02
N VAL A 752 8.71 20.88 8.48
CA VAL A 752 8.43 19.43 8.46
C VAL A 752 8.38 18.86 9.87
N PHE A 753 9.24 19.34 10.79
CA PHE A 753 9.19 18.92 12.19
C PHE A 753 7.91 19.40 12.90
N LYS A 754 7.48 20.64 12.64
CA LYS A 754 6.19 21.16 13.12
C LYS A 754 5.02 20.34 12.57
N LEU A 755 5.06 19.96 11.30
CA LEU A 755 4.05 19.11 10.68
C LEU A 755 4.00 17.73 11.35
N MET A 756 5.16 17.08 11.57
CA MET A 756 5.26 15.80 12.28
C MET A 756 4.60 15.88 13.67
N ARG A 757 4.87 16.97 14.41
CA ARG A 757 4.28 17.22 15.73
C ARG A 757 2.77 17.48 15.66
N ALA A 758 2.31 18.20 14.65
CA ALA A 758 0.90 18.53 14.48
C ALA A 758 0.04 17.31 14.10
N GLU A 759 0.59 16.37 13.35
CA GLU A 759 -0.11 15.13 13.00
C GLU A 759 -0.27 14.17 14.20
N ASP A 760 0.66 14.21 15.18
CA ASP A 760 0.67 13.42 16.42
C ASP A 760 0.45 11.89 16.25
N LYS A 761 0.74 11.36 15.06
CA LYS A 761 0.65 9.92 14.76
C LYS A 761 1.89 9.15 15.17
N VAL A 762 3.05 9.82 15.20
CA VAL A 762 4.36 9.20 15.44
C VAL A 762 5.20 10.13 16.31
N LYS A 763 5.85 9.56 17.34
CA LYS A 763 6.71 10.33 18.25
C LYS A 763 8.11 10.54 17.66
N PRO A 764 8.70 11.74 17.82
CA PRO A 764 10.11 11.98 17.49
C PRO A 764 11.06 11.05 18.26
N ASP A 765 12.09 10.56 17.58
CA ASP A 765 13.17 9.77 18.19
C ASP A 765 14.49 10.57 18.21
N SER A 766 15.53 9.94 18.78
CA SER A 766 16.90 10.48 18.79
C SER A 766 17.36 10.93 17.39
N VAL A 767 17.08 10.15 16.35
CA VAL A 767 17.49 10.48 14.99
C VAL A 767 16.70 11.68 14.44
N THR A 768 15.43 11.85 14.81
CA THR A 768 14.62 13.02 14.47
C THR A 768 15.28 14.30 14.99
N PHE A 769 15.63 14.32 16.28
CA PHE A 769 16.24 15.51 16.89
C PHE A 769 17.61 15.83 16.31
N LEU A 770 18.43 14.82 16.04
CA LEU A 770 19.70 15.00 15.35
C LEU A 770 19.52 15.67 13.98
N ALA A 771 18.54 15.21 13.18
CA ALA A 771 18.24 15.78 11.87
C ALA A 771 17.77 17.25 11.96
N VAL A 772 16.94 17.56 12.96
CA VAL A 772 16.43 18.91 13.19
C VAL A 772 17.52 19.86 13.66
N LEU A 773 18.33 19.47 14.66
CA LEU A 773 19.45 20.28 15.15
C LEU A 773 20.50 20.52 14.07
N SER A 774 20.81 19.49 13.27
CA SER A 774 21.68 19.64 12.10
C SER A 774 21.08 20.61 11.06
N GLY A 775 19.77 20.55 10.82
CA GLY A 775 19.08 21.48 9.92
C GLY A 775 19.10 22.92 10.41
N CYS A 776 18.86 23.15 11.71
CA CYS A 776 19.00 24.46 12.35
C CYS A 776 20.44 24.98 12.25
N SER A 777 21.42 24.10 12.47
CA SER A 777 22.85 24.43 12.31
C SER A 777 23.17 24.89 10.90
N HIS A 778 22.71 24.16 9.88
CA HIS A 778 22.97 24.51 8.49
C HIS A 778 22.15 25.69 7.97
N GLY A 779 21.03 26.01 8.61
CA GLY A 779 20.15 27.13 8.28
C GLY A 779 20.37 28.40 9.10
N GLY A 780 21.34 28.42 10.02
CA GLY A 780 21.62 29.57 10.87
C GLY A 780 20.53 29.91 11.89
N MET A 781 19.75 28.91 12.31
CA MET A 781 18.61 29.08 13.21
C MET A 781 19.00 28.78 14.66
N GLU A 782 19.92 29.57 15.21
CA GLU A 782 20.48 29.36 16.56
C GLU A 782 19.39 29.28 17.62
N ASP A 783 18.51 30.28 17.69
CA ASP A 783 17.50 30.37 18.76
C ASP A 783 16.58 29.14 18.77
N ILE A 784 16.10 28.73 17.60
CA ILE A 784 15.22 27.55 17.44
C ILE A 784 15.97 26.26 17.77
N GLY A 785 17.24 26.14 17.33
CA GLY A 785 18.05 24.96 17.60
C GLY A 785 18.32 24.77 19.09
N LEU A 786 18.62 25.87 19.82
CA LEU A 786 18.81 25.83 21.27
C LEU A 786 17.51 25.54 22.00
N GLU A 787 16.38 26.15 21.60
CA GLU A 787 15.06 25.85 22.18
C GLU A 787 14.71 24.35 22.06
N ILE A 788 14.94 23.75 20.89
CA ILE A 788 14.69 22.33 20.66
C ILE A 788 15.61 21.45 21.52
N PHE A 789 16.88 21.82 21.68
CA PHE A 789 17.80 21.10 22.54
C PHE A 789 17.39 21.19 24.02
N ASP A 790 16.92 22.34 24.47
CA ASP A 790 16.38 22.52 25.81
C ASP A 790 15.11 21.68 26.04
N GLU A 791 14.22 21.56 25.04
CA GLU A 791 13.07 20.63 25.10
C GLU A 791 13.52 19.17 25.30
N MET A 792 14.64 18.76 24.70
CA MET A 792 15.21 17.43 24.90
C MET A 792 15.78 17.25 26.31
N LEU A 793 16.50 18.25 26.84
CA LEU A 793 17.04 18.22 28.20
C LEU A 793 15.92 18.11 29.26
N MET A 794 14.78 18.73 28.99
CA MET A 794 13.58 18.62 29.84
C MET A 794 12.85 17.27 29.72
N GLN A 795 13.35 16.33 28.91
CA GLN A 795 12.76 15.01 28.64
C GLN A 795 11.29 15.04 28.22
N LYS A 796 10.85 16.12 27.55
CA LYS A 796 9.45 16.31 27.12
C LYS A 796 8.91 15.17 26.25
N TYR A 797 9.80 14.45 25.56
CA TYR A 797 9.48 13.34 24.67
C TYR A 797 10.06 12.00 25.13
N GLY A 798 10.66 11.92 26.32
CA GLY A 798 11.35 10.73 26.81
C GLY A 798 12.60 10.34 26.01
N VAL A 799 13.23 11.31 25.33
CA VAL A 799 14.46 11.13 24.54
C VAL A 799 15.58 11.92 25.21
N GLU A 800 16.65 11.23 25.63
CA GLU A 800 17.82 11.86 26.24
C GLU A 800 18.84 12.31 25.17
N PRO A 801 19.44 13.51 25.29
CA PRO A 801 20.54 13.93 24.44
C PRO A 801 21.74 12.97 24.52
N ASN A 802 22.36 12.71 23.37
CA ASN A 802 23.53 11.86 23.23
C ASN A 802 24.68 12.69 22.64
N ILE A 803 25.87 12.12 22.53
CA ILE A 803 27.06 12.85 22.08
C ILE A 803 26.91 13.51 20.70
N GLU A 804 26.12 12.93 19.80
CA GLU A 804 25.88 13.47 18.46
C GLU A 804 25.02 14.74 18.51
N HIS A 805 24.00 14.77 19.38
CA HIS A 805 23.19 15.97 19.62
C HIS A 805 24.03 17.15 20.12
N TYR A 806 24.91 16.90 21.09
CA TYR A 806 25.86 17.92 21.57
C TYR A 806 26.77 18.41 20.44
N GLY A 807 27.22 17.50 19.56
CA GLY A 807 28.00 17.85 18.37
C GLY A 807 27.27 18.81 17.42
N CYS A 808 25.96 18.61 17.20
CA CYS A 808 25.15 19.52 16.39
C CYS A 808 25.00 20.91 17.03
N VAL A 809 24.87 21.00 18.36
CA VAL A 809 24.81 22.30 19.05
C VAL A 809 26.15 23.03 19.00
N VAL A 810 27.27 22.29 19.10
CA VAL A 810 28.61 22.88 18.91
C VAL A 810 28.77 23.41 17.48
N ASP A 811 28.31 22.67 16.47
CA ASP A 811 28.32 23.13 15.08
C ASP A 811 27.43 24.38 14.89
N LEU A 812 26.25 24.41 15.51
CA LEU A 812 25.32 25.54 15.51
C LEU A 812 25.97 26.82 16.08
N LEU A 813 26.52 26.73 17.29
CA LEU A 813 27.20 27.85 17.96
C LEU A 813 28.49 28.25 17.23
N GLY A 814 29.21 27.28 16.68
CA GLY A 814 30.42 27.52 15.90
C GLY A 814 30.12 28.32 14.63
N ARG A 815 29.10 27.91 13.87
CA ARG A 815 28.68 28.61 12.64
C ARG A 815 28.16 30.00 12.92
N SER A 816 27.46 30.24 14.03
CA SER A 816 27.00 31.57 14.43
C SER A 816 28.11 32.49 14.95
N GLY A 817 29.34 31.98 15.09
CA GLY A 817 30.51 32.76 15.52
C GLY A 817 30.68 32.85 17.04
N GLN A 818 29.85 32.17 17.81
CA GLN A 818 29.92 32.14 19.28
C GLN A 818 30.93 31.09 19.78
N LEU A 819 32.19 31.22 19.35
CA LEU A 819 33.23 30.19 19.54
C LEU A 819 33.58 29.94 21.01
N GLU A 820 33.61 30.97 21.84
CA GLU A 820 33.89 30.87 23.26
C GLU A 820 32.75 30.16 24.00
N LYS A 821 31.50 30.41 23.61
CA LYS A 821 30.32 29.73 24.14
C LYS A 821 30.30 28.26 23.71
N ALA A 822 30.67 27.97 22.45
CA ALA A 822 30.82 26.60 21.96
C ALA A 822 31.91 25.85 22.74
N LEU A 823 33.08 26.48 22.97
CA LEU A 823 34.16 25.88 23.76
C LEU A 823 33.74 25.63 25.22
N LYS A 824 33.00 26.57 25.83
CA LYS A 824 32.44 26.40 27.16
C LYS A 824 31.45 25.22 27.19
N PHE A 825 30.57 25.12 26.21
CA PHE A 825 29.60 24.03 26.09
C PHE A 825 30.28 22.65 25.97
N ILE A 826 31.37 22.54 25.20
CA ILE A 826 32.19 21.32 25.14
C ILE A 826 32.80 20.95 26.50
N ARG A 827 33.12 21.92 27.36
CA ARG A 827 33.67 21.63 28.69
C ARG A 827 32.62 21.19 29.70
N GLU A 828 31.36 21.59 29.50
CA GLU A 828 30.23 21.32 30.40
C GLU A 828 29.45 20.06 30.02
N MET A 829 29.68 19.50 28.83
CA MET A 829 29.00 18.28 28.38
C MET A 829 29.38 17.05 29.23
N PRO A 830 28.45 16.08 29.41
CA PRO A 830 28.69 14.92 30.28
C PRO A 830 29.53 13.80 29.64
N PHE A 831 30.05 14.00 28.43
CA PHE A 831 30.82 13.00 27.69
C PHE A 831 32.20 13.52 27.29
N GLU A 832 33.15 12.62 27.04
CA GLU A 832 34.41 13.01 26.40
C GLU A 832 34.17 13.45 24.95
N PRO A 833 34.63 14.64 24.53
CA PRO A 833 34.31 15.15 23.20
C PRO A 833 35.06 14.37 22.10
N THR A 834 34.32 13.94 21.07
CA THR A 834 34.89 13.21 19.94
C THR A 834 35.73 14.11 19.03
N ALA A 835 36.56 13.50 18.17
CA ALA A 835 37.28 14.21 17.12
C ALA A 835 36.32 14.99 16.18
N ALA A 836 35.10 14.50 15.94
CA ALA A 836 34.13 15.21 15.13
C ALA A 836 33.70 16.55 15.76
N ILE A 837 33.43 16.57 17.07
CA ILE A 837 33.01 17.79 17.81
C ILE A 837 34.12 18.84 17.79
N TRP A 838 35.35 18.42 18.08
CA TRP A 838 36.52 19.30 17.99
C TRP A 838 36.76 19.79 16.56
N GLY A 839 36.58 18.91 15.56
CA GLY A 839 36.70 19.24 14.15
C GLY A 839 35.71 20.31 13.70
N CYS A 840 34.45 20.24 14.14
CA CYS A 840 33.45 21.27 13.87
C CYS A 840 33.88 22.64 14.40
N LEU A 841 34.32 22.70 15.67
CA LEU A 841 34.75 23.95 16.28
C LEU A 841 36.02 24.51 15.61
N LEU A 842 37.00 23.67 15.27
CA LEU A 842 38.20 24.12 14.52
C LEU A 842 37.83 24.68 13.15
N GLY A 843 36.88 24.03 12.46
CA GLY A 843 36.34 24.51 11.19
C GLY A 843 35.70 25.90 11.31
N ALA A 844 34.94 26.13 12.39
CA ALA A 844 34.32 27.41 12.71
C ALA A 844 35.35 28.49 13.07
N CYS A 845 36.38 28.17 13.86
CA CYS A 845 37.49 29.07 14.16
C CYS A 845 38.19 29.57 12.89
N ARG A 846 38.37 28.70 11.89
CA ARG A 846 38.91 29.09 10.57
C ARG A 846 37.99 30.06 9.84
N VAL A 847 36.68 29.84 9.85
CA VAL A 847 35.72 30.73 9.17
C VAL A 847 35.68 32.11 9.82
N HIS A 848 35.70 32.17 11.15
CA HIS A 848 35.62 33.41 11.93
C HIS A 848 36.99 33.99 12.31
N SER A 849 38.08 33.44 11.77
CA SER A 849 39.47 33.88 11.99
C SER A 849 39.91 33.97 13.47
N ASN A 850 39.38 33.11 14.34
CA ASN A 850 39.74 33.08 15.77
C ASN A 850 40.90 32.10 16.01
N VAL A 851 42.11 32.65 16.12
CA VAL A 851 43.34 31.88 16.27
C VAL A 851 43.45 31.23 17.64
N ASP A 852 43.02 31.91 18.70
CA ASP A 852 43.25 31.45 20.08
C ASP A 852 42.49 30.17 20.40
N VAL A 853 41.18 30.13 20.08
CA VAL A 853 40.36 28.92 20.27
C VAL A 853 40.79 27.84 19.27
N GLY A 854 41.06 28.22 18.01
CA GLY A 854 41.44 27.27 16.97
C GLY A 854 42.78 26.58 17.23
N GLU A 855 43.76 27.28 17.81
CA GLU A 855 45.04 26.73 18.22
C GLU A 855 44.88 25.68 19.33
N PHE A 856 44.09 25.98 20.37
CA PHE A 856 43.78 25.02 21.42
C PHE A 856 43.11 23.76 20.87
N VAL A 857 42.04 23.92 20.09
CA VAL A 857 41.26 22.81 19.53
C VAL A 857 42.09 21.99 18.54
N GLY A 858 42.86 22.65 17.68
CA GLY A 858 43.73 22.01 16.71
C GLY A 858 44.74 21.07 17.38
N HIS A 859 45.38 21.50 18.46
CA HIS A 859 46.31 20.64 19.20
C HIS A 859 45.63 19.45 19.89
N GLN A 860 44.36 19.57 20.33
CA GLN A 860 43.62 18.41 20.83
C GLN A 860 43.35 17.39 19.72
N LEU A 861 42.92 17.86 18.55
CA LEU A 861 42.71 16.98 17.38
C LEU A 861 43.98 16.27 16.94
N LEU A 862 45.14 16.94 16.97
CA LEU A 862 46.41 16.29 16.61
C LEU A 862 46.86 15.23 17.63
N LYS A 863 46.35 15.25 18.86
CA LYS A 863 46.55 14.20 19.85
C LYS A 863 45.60 13.01 19.64
N ILE A 864 44.33 13.30 19.33
CA ILE A 864 43.29 12.28 19.14
C ILE A 864 43.48 11.55 17.80
N GLU A 865 43.74 12.30 16.72
CA GLU A 865 43.88 11.80 15.34
C GLU A 865 45.21 12.27 14.72
N PRO A 866 46.35 11.75 15.17
CA PRO A 866 47.67 12.19 14.70
C PRO A 866 47.96 11.91 13.22
N GLU A 867 47.17 11.03 12.59
CA GLU A 867 47.31 10.64 11.18
C GLU A 867 46.34 11.38 10.24
N ASN A 868 45.41 12.18 10.79
CA ASN A 868 44.39 12.85 9.99
C ASN A 868 44.92 14.14 9.34
N ALA A 869 45.23 14.07 8.04
CA ALA A 869 45.72 15.20 7.24
C ALA A 869 44.82 16.44 7.26
N GLY A 870 43.50 16.26 7.42
CA GLY A 870 42.54 17.36 7.43
C GLY A 870 42.76 18.32 8.59
N ASN A 871 43.04 17.78 9.79
CA ASN A 871 43.24 18.57 11.01
C ASN A 871 44.48 19.48 10.88
N TYR A 872 45.58 18.91 10.37
CA TYR A 872 46.79 19.68 10.06
C TYR A 872 46.54 20.78 9.03
N VAL A 873 45.83 20.46 7.95
CA VAL A 873 45.55 21.41 6.88
C VAL A 873 44.68 22.57 7.37
N ILE A 874 43.63 22.30 8.16
CA ILE A 874 42.75 23.36 8.69
C ILE A 874 43.53 24.27 9.66
N LEU A 875 44.37 23.70 10.52
CA LEU A 875 45.19 24.46 11.46
C LEU A 875 46.28 25.29 10.74
N CYS A 876 46.94 24.71 9.73
CA CYS A 876 47.87 25.45 8.85
C CYS A 876 47.15 26.62 8.17
N ASN A 877 45.92 26.39 7.70
CA ASN A 877 45.14 27.42 7.02
C ASN A 877 44.79 28.57 7.97
N LEU A 878 44.46 28.27 9.23
CA LEU A 878 44.19 29.27 10.27
C LEU A 878 45.44 30.11 10.59
N TYR A 879 46.61 29.48 10.75
CA TYR A 879 47.86 30.22 10.95
C TYR A 879 48.26 31.05 9.72
N ALA A 880 48.10 30.49 8.52
CA ALA A 880 48.38 31.19 7.27
C ALA A 880 47.49 32.43 7.09
N SER A 881 46.19 32.36 7.42
CA SER A 881 45.28 33.52 7.37
C SER A 881 45.68 34.65 8.32
N SER A 882 46.44 34.37 9.36
CA SER A 882 46.93 35.34 10.35
C SER A 882 48.41 35.71 10.16
N GLY A 883 49.04 35.29 9.06
CA GLY A 883 50.43 35.59 8.74
C GLY A 883 51.48 34.85 9.58
N ARG A 884 51.07 33.84 10.36
CA ARG A 884 51.93 33.01 11.23
C ARG A 884 52.62 31.88 10.44
N TRP A 885 53.52 32.26 9.52
CA TRP A 885 54.14 31.33 8.56
C TRP A 885 55.13 30.33 9.19
N GLU A 886 55.71 30.66 10.35
CA GLU A 886 56.64 29.78 11.05
C GLU A 886 55.91 28.54 11.60
N GLU A 887 54.74 28.75 12.19
CA GLU A 887 53.89 27.69 12.70
C GLU A 887 53.32 26.80 11.58
N VAL A 888 53.04 27.39 10.40
CA VAL A 888 52.70 26.63 9.18
C VAL A 888 53.86 25.72 8.76
N ARG A 889 55.11 26.20 8.83
CA ARG A 889 56.30 25.40 8.51
C ARG A 889 56.43 24.23 9.48
N THR A 890 56.34 24.49 10.79
CA THR A 890 56.39 23.47 11.84
C THR A 890 55.32 22.40 11.66
N LEU A 891 54.06 22.79 11.35
CA LEU A 891 53.00 21.82 11.07
C LEU A 891 53.25 20.98 9.82
N ARG A 892 53.77 21.57 8.75
CA ARG A 892 54.12 20.83 7.52
C ARG A 892 55.30 19.87 7.74
N GLU A 893 56.25 20.22 8.60
CA GLU A 893 57.32 19.32 9.02
C GLU A 893 56.76 18.15 9.83
N MET A 894 55.88 18.40 10.80
CA MET A 894 55.18 17.34 11.54
C MET A 894 54.37 16.42 10.61
N MET A 895 53.70 16.95 9.58
CA MET A 895 53.00 16.12 8.59
C MET A 895 53.97 15.20 7.83
N LYS A 896 55.17 15.68 7.49
CA LYS A 896 56.20 14.88 6.83
C LYS A 896 56.75 13.79 7.75
N GLU A 897 57.06 14.13 9.00
CA GLU A 897 57.56 13.18 10.01
C GLU A 897 56.57 12.03 10.25
N LYS A 898 55.27 12.35 10.32
CA LYS A 898 54.19 11.37 10.54
C LYS A 898 53.67 10.71 9.26
N ALA A 899 54.31 10.95 8.10
CA ALA A 899 53.90 10.42 6.80
C ALA A 899 52.42 10.69 6.44
N VAL A 900 51.88 11.83 6.87
CA VAL A 900 50.48 12.20 6.66
C VAL A 900 50.28 12.78 5.26
N ILE A 901 49.52 12.07 4.42
CA ILE A 901 49.30 12.45 3.01
C ILE A 901 47.94 13.13 2.85
N LYS A 902 47.93 14.31 2.22
CA LYS A 902 46.70 15.04 1.89
C LYS A 902 45.99 14.39 0.68
N GLU A 903 44.68 14.15 0.82
CA GLU A 903 43.85 13.72 -0.31
C GLU A 903 43.70 14.85 -1.36
N PRO A 904 43.94 14.57 -2.65
CA PRO A 904 43.75 15.57 -3.71
C PRO A 904 42.26 15.87 -3.93
N GLY A 905 41.94 17.15 -4.13
CA GLY A 905 40.60 17.56 -4.51
C GLY A 905 40.27 17.12 -5.95
N ARG A 906 39.15 16.42 -6.12
CA ARG A 906 38.62 15.98 -7.42
C ARG A 906 37.14 16.26 -7.53
N SER A 907 36.72 16.72 -8.71
CA SER A 907 35.31 16.96 -9.05
C SER A 907 34.87 16.01 -10.15
N ARG A 908 33.62 15.54 -10.08
CA ARG A 908 33.05 14.61 -11.04
C ARG A 908 31.78 15.18 -11.65
N ILE A 909 31.58 14.95 -12.94
CA ILE A 909 30.35 15.28 -13.69
C ILE A 909 29.99 14.10 -14.58
N GLN A 910 28.71 13.72 -14.59
CA GLN A 910 28.20 12.62 -15.42
C GLN A 910 27.45 13.21 -16.62
N LEU A 911 27.91 12.90 -17.83
CA LEU A 911 27.30 13.30 -19.10
C LEU A 911 27.26 12.07 -20.03
N ASP A 912 26.14 11.88 -20.72
CA ASP A 912 25.94 10.75 -21.66
C ASP A 912 26.34 9.39 -21.07
N GLN A 913 25.99 9.16 -19.80
CA GLN A 913 26.31 7.97 -19.01
C GLN A 913 27.81 7.76 -18.69
N ILE A 914 28.69 8.69 -19.08
CA ILE A 914 30.12 8.67 -18.78
C ILE A 914 30.43 9.57 -17.58
N LEU A 915 31.20 9.05 -16.63
CA LEU A 915 31.67 9.79 -15.46
C LEU A 915 33.02 10.46 -15.75
N HIS A 916 33.02 11.78 -15.91
CA HIS A 916 34.23 12.57 -16.11
C HIS A 916 34.77 13.03 -14.76
N THR A 917 36.04 12.78 -14.49
CA THR A 917 36.73 13.20 -13.26
C THR A 917 37.80 14.23 -13.57
N PHE A 918 37.81 15.33 -12.82
CA PHE A 918 38.79 16.41 -12.92
C PHE A 918 39.53 16.53 -11.59
N HIS A 919 40.86 16.61 -11.65
CA HIS A 919 41.70 16.96 -10.52
C HIS A 919 42.07 18.45 -10.54
N ALA A 920 42.53 19.00 -9.42
CA ALA A 920 43.06 20.37 -9.43
C ALA A 920 44.23 20.47 -10.44
N SER A 921 44.14 21.42 -11.37
CA SER A 921 45.07 21.59 -12.50
C SER A 921 45.21 20.34 -13.40
N ASP A 922 44.11 19.61 -13.61
CA ASP A 922 44.08 18.34 -14.34
C ASP A 922 44.79 18.42 -15.71
N ARG A 923 45.74 17.51 -15.94
CA ARG A 923 46.45 17.36 -17.22
C ARG A 923 46.15 16.04 -17.93
N SER A 924 45.29 15.21 -17.35
CA SER A 924 45.01 13.84 -17.76
C SER A 924 43.73 13.70 -18.59
N HIS A 925 42.76 14.61 -18.44
CA HIS A 925 41.51 14.54 -19.19
C HIS A 925 41.74 14.69 -20.72
N PRO A 926 41.10 13.87 -21.58
CA PRO A 926 41.31 13.91 -23.04
C PRO A 926 41.00 15.26 -23.69
N ARG A 927 40.02 16.01 -23.15
CA ARG A 927 39.60 17.34 -23.63
C ARG A 927 40.13 18.50 -22.78
N LYS A 928 41.26 18.31 -22.09
CA LYS A 928 41.80 19.32 -21.16
C LYS A 928 42.01 20.69 -21.79
N ASP A 929 42.50 20.77 -23.02
CA ASP A 929 42.85 22.06 -23.63
C ASP A 929 41.60 22.91 -23.91
N GLU A 930 40.52 22.27 -24.38
CA GLU A 930 39.20 22.90 -24.56
C GLU A 930 38.62 23.38 -23.21
N VAL A 931 38.71 22.55 -22.17
CA VAL A 931 38.22 22.90 -20.83
C VAL A 931 38.99 24.09 -20.26
N HIS A 932 40.32 24.11 -20.36
CA HIS A 932 41.12 25.24 -19.88
C HIS A 932 40.85 26.52 -20.68
N ALA A 933 40.67 26.42 -22.00
CA ALA A 933 40.26 27.56 -22.82
C ALA A 933 38.90 28.12 -22.36
N LYS A 934 37.93 27.23 -22.10
CA LYS A 934 36.61 27.64 -21.61
C LYS A 934 36.66 28.28 -20.22
N VAL A 935 37.46 27.76 -19.30
CA VAL A 935 37.62 28.37 -17.96
C VAL A 935 38.19 29.78 -18.07
N LYS A 936 39.15 30.02 -18.97
CA LYS A 936 39.70 31.37 -19.23
C LYS A 936 38.64 32.31 -19.80
N GLU A 937 37.86 31.86 -20.79
CA GLU A 937 36.73 32.60 -21.36
C GLU A 937 35.72 32.97 -20.26
N LEU A 938 35.34 31.98 -19.43
CA LEU A 938 34.42 32.19 -18.30
C LEU A 938 34.97 33.20 -17.31
N SER A 939 36.27 33.13 -16.96
CA SER A 939 36.89 34.06 -16.02
C SER A 939 36.77 35.51 -16.49
N VAL A 940 36.98 35.80 -17.78
CA VAL A 940 36.86 37.16 -18.33
C VAL A 940 35.40 37.62 -18.25
N ARG A 941 34.47 36.81 -18.75
CA ARG A 941 33.05 37.17 -18.81
C ARG A 941 32.39 37.29 -17.43
N LEU A 942 32.83 36.50 -16.46
CA LEU A 942 32.35 36.58 -15.09
C LEU A 942 32.88 37.83 -14.39
N LYS A 943 34.14 38.24 -14.64
CA LYS A 943 34.70 39.51 -14.14
C LYS A 943 33.93 40.72 -14.65
N GLU A 944 33.54 40.72 -15.93
CA GLU A 944 32.67 41.76 -16.51
C GLU A 944 31.30 41.85 -15.81
N ALA A 945 30.83 40.74 -15.22
CA ALA A 945 29.59 40.66 -14.45
C ALA A 945 29.77 40.88 -12.94
N GLY A 946 30.95 41.33 -12.49
CA GLY A 946 31.24 41.63 -11.09
C GLY A 946 31.82 40.47 -10.27
N TYR A 947 32.37 39.44 -10.90
CA TYR A 947 33.14 38.40 -10.19
C TYR A 947 34.50 38.93 -9.74
N GLU A 948 34.74 38.91 -8.44
CA GLU A 948 36.06 39.16 -7.84
C GLU A 948 36.60 37.84 -7.28
N PRO A 949 37.76 37.34 -7.77
CA PRO A 949 38.38 36.13 -7.24
C PRO A 949 38.74 36.29 -5.76
N ASP A 950 38.27 35.38 -4.92
CA ASP A 950 38.59 35.41 -3.49
C ASP A 950 39.97 34.77 -3.26
N LEU A 951 41.01 35.62 -3.28
CA LEU A 951 42.40 35.21 -3.13
C LEU A 951 42.73 34.61 -1.75
N THR A 952 41.87 34.79 -0.74
CA THR A 952 42.04 34.17 0.58
C THR A 952 41.87 32.65 0.53
N CYS A 953 41.21 32.14 -0.51
CA CYS A 953 41.10 30.70 -0.77
C CYS A 953 42.44 30.05 -1.19
N VAL A 954 43.46 30.85 -1.54
CA VAL A 954 44.79 30.36 -1.93
C VAL A 954 45.83 30.69 -0.87
N LEU A 955 46.10 29.70 -0.03
CA LEU A 955 46.99 29.81 1.13
C LEU A 955 48.43 29.39 0.78
N TYR A 956 48.91 29.90 -0.36
CA TYR A 956 50.32 29.83 -0.77
C TYR A 956 50.94 31.22 -0.70
N ASP A 957 52.19 31.29 -0.26
CA ASP A 957 53.00 32.51 -0.25
C ASP A 957 53.51 32.81 -1.66
N VAL A 958 52.61 33.31 -2.51
CA VAL A 958 52.85 33.68 -3.91
C VAL A 958 52.14 35.00 -4.20
N ASP A 959 52.54 35.69 -5.27
CA ASP A 959 51.88 36.93 -5.71
C ASP A 959 50.40 36.72 -6.08
N GLU A 960 49.64 37.81 -6.12
CA GLU A 960 48.20 37.78 -6.36
C GLU A 960 47.83 37.20 -7.74
N GLU A 961 48.67 37.40 -8.76
CA GLU A 961 48.46 36.86 -10.11
C GLU A 961 48.57 35.33 -10.12
N GLN A 962 49.54 34.79 -9.41
CA GLN A 962 49.69 33.35 -9.22
C GLN A 962 48.56 32.74 -8.40
N LYS A 963 48.07 33.44 -7.36
CA LYS A 963 46.89 33.01 -6.60
C LYS A 963 45.66 32.89 -7.49
N GLU A 964 45.41 33.89 -8.32
CA GLU A 964 44.28 33.86 -9.25
C GLU A 964 44.38 32.67 -10.23
N LYS A 965 45.58 32.41 -10.78
CA LYS A 965 45.82 31.28 -11.67
C LYS A 965 45.55 29.93 -11.01
N VAL A 966 45.89 29.79 -9.73
CA VAL A 966 45.59 28.57 -8.95
C VAL A 966 44.09 28.37 -8.77
N LEU A 967 43.32 29.44 -8.49
CA LEU A 967 41.86 29.37 -8.36
C LEU A 967 41.18 28.91 -9.65
N LEU A 968 41.67 29.35 -10.81
CA LEU A 968 41.16 28.89 -12.11
C LEU A 968 41.42 27.40 -12.35
N GLY A 969 42.44 26.83 -11.72
CA GLY A 969 42.76 25.40 -11.77
C GLY A 969 41.92 24.52 -10.85
N HIS A 970 40.98 25.06 -10.07
CA HIS A 970 40.14 24.25 -9.18
C HIS A 970 39.26 23.28 -9.97
N SER A 971 39.19 22.02 -9.52
CA SER A 971 38.49 20.94 -10.23
C SER A 971 37.01 21.21 -10.45
N GLU A 972 36.38 21.98 -9.57
CA GLU A 972 34.99 22.44 -9.65
C GLU A 972 34.77 23.30 -10.88
N LYS A 973 35.65 24.27 -11.13
CA LYS A 973 35.58 25.16 -12.29
C LYS A 973 35.83 24.40 -13.58
N LEU A 974 36.78 23.45 -13.57
CA LEU A 974 37.04 22.56 -14.71
C LEU A 974 35.79 21.74 -15.06
N ALA A 975 35.15 21.13 -14.06
CA ALA A 975 33.94 20.32 -14.26
C ALA A 975 32.75 21.16 -14.75
N LEU A 976 32.55 22.37 -14.21
CA LEU A 976 31.51 23.30 -14.66
C LEU A 976 31.74 23.77 -16.10
N ALA A 977 32.98 24.12 -16.44
CA ALA A 977 33.34 24.51 -17.81
C ALA A 977 33.12 23.36 -18.80
N PHE A 978 33.51 22.14 -18.43
CA PHE A 978 33.24 20.95 -19.25
C PHE A 978 31.74 20.71 -19.44
N GLY A 979 30.94 20.87 -18.38
CA GLY A 979 29.48 20.78 -18.44
C GLY A 979 28.87 21.80 -19.42
N LEU A 980 29.30 23.06 -19.36
CA LEU A 980 28.87 24.11 -20.29
C LEU A 980 29.28 23.84 -21.74
N LEU A 981 30.44 23.22 -21.98
CA LEU A 981 30.90 22.86 -23.33
C LEU A 981 30.07 21.73 -23.96
N CYS A 982 29.63 20.78 -23.14
CA CYS A 982 29.08 19.52 -23.64
C CYS A 982 27.55 19.46 -23.59
N THR A 983 26.89 20.40 -22.92
CA THR A 983 25.43 20.42 -22.77
C THR A 983 24.77 21.60 -23.45
N SER A 984 23.58 21.38 -24.01
CA SER A 984 22.76 22.43 -24.62
C SER A 984 22.21 23.41 -23.58
N GLU A 985 21.70 24.55 -24.06
CA GLU A 985 21.07 25.56 -23.22
C GLU A 985 19.92 24.99 -22.37
N GLY A 986 19.82 25.42 -21.11
CA GLY A 986 18.80 24.96 -20.15
C GLY A 986 19.08 23.62 -19.45
N VAL A 987 20.09 22.84 -19.86
CA VAL A 987 20.40 21.56 -19.19
C VAL A 987 21.08 21.79 -17.83
N PRO A 988 20.57 21.25 -16.71
CA PRO A 988 21.18 21.42 -15.39
C PRO A 988 22.58 20.82 -15.30
N LEU A 989 23.49 21.51 -14.62
CA LEU A 989 24.85 21.04 -14.36
C LEU A 989 24.92 20.41 -12.98
N ARG A 990 25.40 19.16 -12.89
CA ARG A 990 25.56 18.45 -11.61
C ARG A 990 27.02 18.08 -11.39
N VAL A 991 27.64 18.66 -10.37
CA VAL A 991 29.06 18.42 -10.05
C VAL A 991 29.19 17.93 -8.62
N ILE A 992 29.97 16.86 -8.44
CA ILE A 992 30.23 16.26 -7.12
C ILE A 992 31.70 16.44 -6.78
N LYS A 993 32.00 16.95 -5.59
CA LYS A 993 33.35 17.16 -5.05
C LYS A 993 33.59 16.23 -3.86
N ASN A 994 34.78 15.62 -3.79
CA ASN A 994 35.17 14.77 -2.65
C ASN A 994 35.49 15.53 -1.36
N LEU A 995 35.85 16.82 -1.49
CA LEU A 995 36.17 17.74 -0.40
C LEU A 995 35.10 18.84 -0.28
N ARG A 996 35.21 19.66 0.76
CA ARG A 996 34.41 20.89 0.89
C ARG A 996 34.76 21.86 -0.26
N ILE A 997 33.74 22.42 -0.90
CA ILE A 997 33.90 23.45 -1.94
C ILE A 997 34.46 24.72 -1.28
N CYS A 998 35.26 25.53 -2.00
CA CYS A 998 35.72 26.83 -1.48
C CYS A 998 34.74 27.96 -1.82
N VAL A 999 34.79 29.07 -1.07
CA VAL A 999 33.91 30.24 -1.25
C VAL A 999 34.00 30.78 -2.67
N ASP A 1000 35.21 30.87 -3.21
CA ASP A 1000 35.45 31.30 -4.59
C ASP A 1000 34.73 30.42 -5.64
N CYS A 1001 34.84 29.08 -5.54
CA CYS A 1001 34.19 28.17 -6.49
C CYS A 1001 32.65 28.17 -6.36
N HIS A 1002 32.14 28.39 -5.15
CA HIS A 1002 30.72 28.58 -4.91
C HIS A 1002 30.20 29.86 -5.59
N ASN A 1003 30.89 30.99 -5.41
CA ASN A 1003 30.54 32.26 -6.05
C ASN A 1003 30.67 32.20 -7.58
N PHE A 1004 31.69 31.53 -8.08
CA PHE A 1004 31.87 31.26 -9.52
C PHE A 1004 30.67 30.49 -10.10
N ALA A 1005 30.18 29.48 -9.40
CA ALA A 1005 29.01 28.71 -9.82
C ALA A 1005 27.70 29.52 -9.77
N LYS A 1006 27.53 30.41 -8.78
CA LYS A 1006 26.40 31.37 -8.72
C LYS A 1006 26.34 32.23 -9.98
N LEU A 1007 27.47 32.82 -10.36
CA LEU A 1007 27.52 33.67 -11.55
C LEU A 1007 27.37 32.88 -12.84
N ILE A 1008 27.88 31.65 -12.92
CA ILE A 1008 27.57 30.73 -14.04
C ILE A 1008 26.06 30.52 -14.16
N SER A 1009 25.39 30.19 -13.05
CA SER A 1009 23.95 29.94 -13.05
C SER A 1009 23.17 31.16 -13.57
N LYS A 1010 23.52 32.35 -13.08
CA LYS A 1010 22.90 33.63 -13.48
C LYS A 1010 23.15 33.99 -14.94
N LEU A 1011 24.40 33.95 -15.41
CA LEU A 1011 24.76 34.43 -16.75
C LEU A 1011 24.40 33.46 -17.88
N TYR A 1012 24.41 32.16 -17.60
CA TYR A 1012 24.17 31.11 -18.60
C TYR A 1012 22.80 30.43 -18.46
N GLY A 1013 21.93 30.94 -17.57
CA GLY A 1013 20.59 30.42 -17.33
C GLY A 1013 20.59 28.93 -16.95
N ARG A 1014 21.61 28.49 -16.19
CA ARG A 1014 21.77 27.08 -15.80
C ARG A 1014 21.37 26.87 -14.35
N VAL A 1015 20.58 25.84 -14.08
CA VAL A 1015 20.48 25.29 -12.73
C VAL A 1015 21.77 24.54 -12.44
N VAL A 1016 22.48 24.90 -11.38
CA VAL A 1016 23.73 24.24 -10.98
C VAL A 1016 23.53 23.56 -9.63
N SER A 1017 23.75 22.25 -9.59
CA SER A 1017 23.76 21.47 -8.35
C SER A 1017 25.20 21.06 -8.04
N LEU A 1018 25.77 21.66 -6.99
CA LEU A 1018 27.08 21.25 -6.49
C LEU A 1018 26.89 20.43 -5.21
N ARG A 1019 27.41 19.21 -5.20
CA ARG A 1019 27.46 18.37 -3.99
C ARG A 1019 28.91 18.35 -3.49
N ASP A 1020 29.15 18.84 -2.29
CA ASP A 1020 30.41 18.60 -1.59
C ASP A 1020 30.30 17.34 -0.70
N LYS A 1021 31.34 17.07 0.12
CA LYS A 1021 31.35 15.90 1.02
C LYS A 1021 30.13 15.84 1.94
N ASN A 1022 29.60 16.99 2.36
CA ASN A 1022 28.65 17.11 3.47
C ASN A 1022 27.29 17.67 3.03
N ARG A 1023 27.20 18.49 1.98
CA ARG A 1023 25.97 19.19 1.59
C ARG A 1023 25.81 19.42 0.09
N PHE A 1024 24.58 19.76 -0.28
CA PHE A 1024 24.21 20.27 -1.60
C PHE A 1024 24.13 21.80 -1.59
N HIS A 1025 24.51 22.37 -2.73
CA HIS A 1025 24.36 23.77 -3.09
C HIS A 1025 23.53 23.79 -4.39
N HIS A 1026 22.24 24.10 -4.26
CA HIS A 1026 21.37 24.27 -5.42
C HIS A 1026 21.32 25.73 -5.80
N ILE A 1027 21.87 26.02 -6.97
CA ILE A 1027 22.07 27.37 -7.44
C ILE A 1027 21.16 27.60 -8.63
N VAL A 1028 20.24 28.55 -8.47
CA VAL A 1028 19.24 28.95 -9.47
C VAL A 1028 19.29 30.46 -9.59
N GLU A 1029 19.51 30.97 -10.82
CA GLU A 1029 19.60 32.41 -11.11
C GLU A 1029 20.64 33.16 -10.24
N GLY A 1030 21.67 32.44 -9.80
CA GLY A 1030 22.73 32.98 -8.93
C GLY A 1030 22.39 33.04 -7.45
N VAL A 1031 21.24 32.52 -7.01
CA VAL A 1031 20.91 32.33 -5.60
C VAL A 1031 21.15 30.86 -5.22
N CYS A 1032 21.83 30.63 -4.10
CA CYS A 1032 22.09 29.28 -3.60
C CYS A 1032 21.13 28.92 -2.46
N SER A 1033 20.69 27.66 -2.40
CA SER A 1033 19.87 27.12 -1.31
C SER A 1033 20.51 27.22 0.08
N CYS A 1034 21.82 27.47 0.17
CA CYS A 1034 22.51 27.68 1.45
C CYS A 1034 22.35 29.10 2.01
N GLY A 1035 21.79 30.06 1.27
CA GLY A 1035 21.70 31.45 1.72
C GLY A 1035 23.05 32.12 1.98
N ASP A 1036 24.13 31.61 1.37
CA ASP A 1036 25.53 31.97 1.64
C ASP A 1036 25.99 31.69 3.10
N TYR A 1037 25.24 30.86 3.83
CA TYR A 1037 25.53 30.40 5.18
C TYR A 1037 25.95 28.93 5.17
N TRP A 1038 27.27 28.65 5.13
CA TRP A 1038 27.74 27.26 5.01
C TRP A 1038 29.14 26.98 5.53
#